data_AF-A0A945K2K9-F1
#
_entry.id   AF-A0A945K2K9-F1
#
_cell.length_a   1.000
_cell.length_b   1.000
_cell.length_c   1.000
_cell.angle_alpha   90.00
_cell.angle_beta   90.00
_cell.angle_gamma   90.00
#
_symmetry.space_group_name_H-M   'P 1'
#
loop_
_entity.id
_entity.type
_entity.pdbx_description
1 polymer ?
#
loop_
_entity_poly.entity_id
_entity_poly.type
_entity_poly.pdbx_seq_one_letter_code
_entity_poly.pdbx_strand_id
1 'polypeptide(L)'
;MSEDKPRRGLMDRWRGRRSKQYEEVEEFRSLLEPPDQFAEGFTLRTIIGVIFISLIMTPGEMYLGLVTGGSIGSAAQWVTVILFLEVAKRSFTTLRRQEIYLLVYVASALVAREEGAFLDLLFRQYFVRSAQAEQFGISRLLPDWWVPAPDSEALALRTFLHEDWIWPIGLLVVGTIVGRIAWFTSGYLLFRLTSDREQLPFPTAPMSALSAMALAEESGDEQETWKWPVFSVGAIIGSAFGLIYVGLPVFTEILGGKKIMLIPIPFWDLTPYLGNLIPAAPLGITLSLGTIMAGLYAPFWGVVGSFIGVIFHTAISPFLYAEGLLPSWLIGMDTIRTQIATGVDFWRAFSIGITLAVTIISVYQVMATGRRRRDELDETGLIDGAGGKRYPATCQHTTCRHPSEVRGYCLKHLGRGDFNIWVCVVLFAVAGLYPIVLAKTLFPTLMTTGMLLLFFGIAFIYAPIMSFVSARLDGLIGREVSIPYINEAIIFLTGYRGVDIWFVPFPTRNYGGHAEGFRVVELTGMRFSSLLKAEIFMLPIVFAVSLMYWSFLWRMGPIPSDSYPYAQVMWPLKAFDQALFYSSTMYSQMWTEGEQVEGELVEADQAVWSPSNLQDRQWWYWRVRVTDDVDIADPNKRTYGRWSQTGYFYSNFGSGAAPTAVPARVVDMAQVRGGEFASRDSHSVQPPPQLVWPERGEVVNSANPNFRAQVDGGVGVDSLAFLFEVDRLPTFDGEFLQRSADRPLLFMALWRDLRYTGDGRDNDGDGLVDEELVNGQDDDGDGAVDERDFRHPLKGHKWPIILFGGAFGLVFYFTMSFFGLPIFMIWGYVQSVLGIPHNLLPMIFGALLARFYFWRKYGRQQWRQYAMVLTVGFGVGMSLIGMFCAAFAMISKAVSSLQY
;
A
#
# COMPACT_ATOMS: atom_id res chain seq x y z
N MET A 1 8.27 -64.63 21.13
CA MET A 1 7.21 -63.66 21.48
C MET A 1 7.60 -62.32 20.86
N SER A 2 7.12 -62.04 19.65
CA SER A 2 7.29 -60.72 19.01
C SER A 2 6.14 -59.83 19.45
N GLU A 3 6.44 -58.71 20.11
CA GLU A 3 5.46 -57.68 20.42
C GLU A 3 4.96 -57.02 19.13
N ASP A 4 3.69 -57.27 18.84
CA ASP A 4 2.95 -56.71 17.72
C ASP A 4 2.62 -55.24 18.06
N LYS A 5 3.42 -54.30 17.54
CA LYS A 5 3.09 -52.87 17.63
C LYS A 5 1.79 -52.64 16.83
N PRO A 6 0.71 -52.08 17.42
CA PRO A 6 -0.54 -51.89 16.71
C PRO A 6 -0.29 -50.98 15.50
N ARG A 7 -0.61 -51.50 14.31
CA ARG A 7 -0.56 -50.74 13.06
C ARG A 7 -1.54 -49.57 13.17
N ARG A 8 -1.04 -48.40 13.59
CA ARG A 8 -1.81 -47.14 13.55
C ARG A 8 -2.42 -46.97 12.16
N GLY A 9 -3.75 -46.91 12.11
CA GLY A 9 -4.51 -46.82 10.88
C GLY A 9 -4.10 -45.59 10.06
N LEU A 10 -4.34 -45.64 8.76
CA LEU A 10 -3.98 -44.55 7.84
C LEU A 10 -4.63 -43.22 8.27
N MET A 11 -5.84 -43.27 8.84
CA MET A 11 -6.55 -42.14 9.43
C MET A 11 -5.89 -41.57 10.70
N ASP A 12 -5.31 -42.40 11.57
CA ASP A 12 -4.57 -41.93 12.76
C ASP A 12 -3.23 -41.30 12.38
N ARG A 13 -2.56 -41.85 11.36
CA ARG A 13 -1.37 -41.20 10.77
C ARG A 13 -1.72 -39.86 10.15
N TRP A 14 -2.89 -39.75 9.52
CA TRP A 14 -3.37 -38.51 8.92
C TRP A 14 -3.75 -37.47 9.98
N ARG A 15 -4.46 -37.86 11.06
CA ARG A 15 -4.73 -36.99 12.21
C ARG A 15 -3.45 -36.52 12.91
N GLY A 16 -2.48 -37.42 13.10
CA GLY A 16 -1.18 -37.09 13.71
C GLY A 16 -0.29 -36.19 12.86
N ARG A 17 -0.40 -36.23 11.52
CA ARG A 17 0.26 -35.24 10.63
C ARG A 17 -0.38 -33.86 10.77
N ARG A 18 -1.71 -33.82 10.92
CA ARG A 18 -2.45 -32.56 11.07
C ARG A 18 -2.21 -31.84 12.39
N SER A 19 -1.97 -32.58 13.48
CA SER A 19 -1.60 -31.98 14.77
C SER A 19 -0.20 -31.36 14.76
N LYS A 20 0.76 -31.94 14.02
CA LYS A 20 2.10 -31.37 13.84
C LYS A 20 2.09 -30.02 13.12
N GLN A 21 1.09 -29.78 12.27
CA GLN A 21 0.96 -28.55 11.50
C GLN A 21 0.78 -27.29 12.39
N TYR A 22 0.20 -27.46 13.58
CA TYR A 22 -0.12 -26.39 14.54
C TYR A 22 0.74 -26.43 15.81
N GLU A 23 1.76 -27.29 15.88
CA GLU A 23 2.61 -27.43 17.08
C GLU A 23 3.33 -26.12 17.43
N GLU A 24 3.91 -25.44 16.43
CA GLU A 24 4.58 -24.15 16.62
C GLU A 24 3.61 -23.04 17.03
N VAL A 25 2.37 -23.08 16.51
CA VAL A 25 1.28 -22.13 16.80
C VAL A 25 0.88 -22.20 18.28
N GLU A 26 0.67 -23.42 18.81
CA GLU A 26 0.33 -23.63 20.22
C GLU A 26 1.51 -23.25 21.15
N GLU A 27 2.75 -23.46 20.70
CA GLU A 27 3.93 -23.05 21.46
C GLU A 27 3.97 -21.52 21.66
N PHE A 28 3.70 -20.73 20.62
CA PHE A 28 3.59 -19.27 20.75
C PHE A 28 2.46 -18.83 21.68
N ARG A 29 1.34 -19.56 21.70
CA ARG A 29 0.23 -19.31 22.64
C ARG A 29 0.67 -19.38 24.10
N SER A 30 1.51 -20.36 24.42
CA SER A 30 1.96 -20.65 25.77
C SER A 30 3.07 -19.72 26.28
N LEU A 31 3.51 -18.74 25.48
CA LEU A 31 4.61 -17.85 25.87
C LEU A 31 4.23 -16.86 26.96
N LEU A 32 3.00 -16.35 26.96
CA LEU A 32 2.54 -15.41 27.98
C LEU A 32 1.06 -15.64 28.27
N GLU A 33 0.76 -15.98 29.52
CA GLU A 33 -0.62 -16.13 29.95
C GLU A 33 -1.16 -14.80 30.48
N PRO A 34 -2.40 -14.42 30.12
CA PRO A 34 -2.99 -13.20 30.68
C PRO A 34 -3.22 -13.31 32.19
N PRO A 35 -3.04 -12.21 32.94
CA PRO A 35 -3.24 -12.18 34.39
C PRO A 35 -4.72 -12.32 34.78
N ASP A 36 -4.97 -12.78 36.00
CA ASP A 36 -6.33 -12.96 36.55
C ASP A 36 -6.97 -11.64 37.02
N GLN A 37 -6.18 -10.58 37.20
CA GLN A 37 -6.64 -9.27 37.68
C GLN A 37 -6.32 -8.15 36.69
N PHE A 38 -7.32 -7.28 36.45
CA PHE A 38 -7.22 -6.14 35.54
C PHE A 38 -7.30 -4.80 36.29
N ALA A 39 -6.29 -3.95 36.07
CA ALA A 39 -6.18 -2.63 36.68
C ALA A 39 -6.46 -1.49 35.67
N GLU A 40 -6.81 -0.31 36.19
CA GLU A 40 -6.90 0.90 35.35
C GLU A 40 -5.49 1.41 34.98
N GLY A 41 -5.30 1.68 33.69
CA GLY A 41 -4.09 2.35 33.18
C GLY A 41 -4.27 3.85 33.00
N PHE A 42 -5.51 4.34 32.90
CA PHE A 42 -5.79 5.77 32.69
C PHE A 42 -5.86 6.50 34.03
N THR A 43 -4.74 7.10 34.42
CA THR A 43 -4.56 7.84 35.68
C THR A 43 -4.09 9.27 35.42
N LEU A 44 -4.09 10.13 36.45
CA LEU A 44 -3.58 11.50 36.35
C LEU A 44 -2.12 11.54 35.85
N ARG A 45 -1.30 10.55 36.23
CA ARG A 45 0.10 10.43 35.79
C ARG A 45 0.18 10.22 34.29
N THR A 46 -0.68 9.35 33.75
CA THR A 46 -0.73 9.12 32.30
C THR A 46 -1.28 10.31 31.53
N ILE A 47 -2.22 11.10 32.10
CA ILE A 47 -2.71 12.34 31.47
C ILE A 47 -1.57 13.35 31.31
N ILE A 48 -0.76 13.53 32.35
CA ILE A 48 0.42 14.41 32.28
C ILE A 48 1.41 13.90 31.23
N GLY A 49 1.63 12.57 31.19
CA GLY A 49 2.48 11.95 30.17
C GLY A 49 1.96 12.17 28.75
N VAL A 50 0.65 12.04 28.50
CA VAL A 50 0.02 12.31 27.19
C VAL A 50 0.28 13.76 26.77
N ILE A 51 0.07 14.72 27.67
CA ILE A 51 0.30 16.15 27.39
C ILE A 51 1.78 16.40 27.07
N PHE A 52 2.69 15.83 27.87
CA PHE A 52 4.13 15.91 27.64
C PHE A 52 4.53 15.38 26.26
N ILE A 53 4.04 14.19 25.88
CA ILE A 53 4.31 13.60 24.56
C ILE A 53 3.79 14.53 23.45
N SER A 54 2.54 15.00 23.58
CA SER A 54 1.89 15.83 22.55
C SER A 54 2.51 17.22 22.37
N LEU A 55 2.98 17.87 23.44
CA LEU A 55 3.50 19.24 23.34
C LEU A 55 5.01 19.30 23.08
N ILE A 56 5.77 18.30 23.51
CA ILE A 56 7.24 18.35 23.46
C ILE A 56 7.81 17.43 22.38
N MET A 57 7.29 16.21 22.25
CA MET A 57 7.86 15.22 21.33
C MET A 57 7.29 15.34 19.93
N THR A 58 5.96 15.47 19.81
CA THR A 58 5.27 15.63 18.52
C THR A 58 5.91 16.68 17.60
N PRO A 59 6.21 17.92 18.05
CA PRO A 59 6.69 18.97 17.13
C PRO A 59 8.07 18.67 16.55
N GLY A 60 8.92 18.02 17.36
CA GLY A 60 10.23 17.55 16.93
C GLY A 60 10.09 16.50 15.82
N GLU A 61 9.20 15.53 16.01
CA GLU A 61 8.92 14.50 14.99
C GLU A 61 8.32 15.10 13.71
N MET A 62 7.35 16.02 13.82
CA MET A 62 6.75 16.70 12.66
C MET A 62 7.77 17.44 11.81
N TYR A 63 8.62 18.25 12.45
CA TYR A 63 9.67 18.98 11.77
C TYR A 63 10.68 18.03 11.12
N LEU A 64 11.06 16.97 11.85
CA LEU A 64 12.02 16.01 11.34
C LEU A 64 11.48 15.22 10.14
N GLY A 65 10.20 14.86 10.14
CA GLY A 65 9.53 14.24 9.00
C GLY A 65 9.62 15.06 7.72
N LEU A 66 9.64 16.40 7.80
CA LEU A 66 9.85 17.27 6.63
C LEU A 66 11.31 17.38 6.18
N VAL A 67 12.27 17.23 7.10
CA VAL A 67 13.69 17.46 6.84
C VAL A 67 14.40 16.18 6.38
N THR A 68 14.15 15.06 7.05
CA THR A 68 14.80 13.77 6.80
C THR A 68 13.86 12.77 6.14
N GLY A 69 12.55 12.92 6.31
CA GLY A 69 11.52 12.03 5.77
C GLY A 69 11.51 10.60 6.25
N GLY A 70 12.36 10.29 7.22
CA GLY A 70 12.14 9.16 8.09
C GLY A 70 11.38 9.66 9.31
N SER A 71 10.37 8.90 9.74
CA SER A 71 9.92 9.01 11.13
C SER A 71 11.02 8.42 12.01
N ILE A 72 11.28 9.00 13.18
CA ILE A 72 11.96 8.25 14.27
C ILE A 72 10.94 7.24 14.84
N GLY A 73 9.91 6.82 14.10
CA GLY A 73 8.61 6.39 14.61
C GLY A 73 8.66 5.31 15.69
N SER A 74 9.25 4.14 15.38
CA SER A 74 9.34 3.04 16.35
C SER A 74 10.36 3.30 17.48
N ALA A 75 11.23 4.27 17.29
CA ALA A 75 12.35 4.62 18.14
C ALA A 75 11.99 5.68 19.20
N ALA A 76 11.27 6.72 18.76
CA ALA A 76 10.83 7.85 19.57
C ALA A 76 9.85 7.41 20.66
N GLN A 77 8.96 6.44 20.38
CA GLN A 77 8.00 5.93 21.36
C GLN A 77 8.68 5.39 22.64
N TRP A 78 9.74 4.59 22.48
CA TRP A 78 10.40 3.94 23.61
C TRP A 78 11.23 4.93 24.40
N VAL A 79 11.94 5.80 23.70
CA VAL A 79 12.74 6.86 24.31
C VAL A 79 11.85 7.77 25.12
N THR A 80 10.72 8.19 24.56
CA THR A 80 9.81 9.10 25.25
C THR A 80 9.32 8.49 26.56
N VAL A 81 8.97 7.20 26.53
CA VAL A 81 8.55 6.47 27.73
C VAL A 81 9.70 6.34 28.73
N ILE A 82 10.92 6.06 28.27
CA ILE A 82 12.11 5.98 29.15
C ILE A 82 12.45 7.34 29.77
N LEU A 83 12.41 8.43 28.99
CA LEU A 83 12.61 9.79 29.50
C LEU A 83 11.54 10.14 30.54
N PHE A 84 10.27 9.83 30.26
CA PHE A 84 9.19 10.06 31.21
C PHE A 84 9.35 9.21 32.49
N LEU A 85 9.75 7.95 32.35
CA LEU A 85 10.07 7.07 33.48
C LEU A 85 11.21 7.66 34.33
N GLU A 86 12.27 8.16 33.71
CA GLU A 86 13.40 8.77 34.42
C GLU A 86 13.00 10.05 35.17
N VAL A 87 12.15 10.88 34.55
CA VAL A 87 11.57 12.05 35.22
C VAL A 87 10.68 11.64 36.39
N ALA A 88 9.85 10.61 36.22
CA ALA A 88 8.98 10.08 37.28
C ALA A 88 9.81 9.56 38.46
N LYS A 89 10.89 8.82 38.20
CA LYS A 89 11.84 8.32 39.20
C LYS A 89 12.51 9.44 39.98
N ARG A 90 13.03 10.46 39.29
CA ARG A 90 13.65 11.64 39.92
C ARG A 90 12.64 12.46 40.73
N SER A 91 11.36 12.33 40.41
CA SER A 91 10.24 12.92 41.15
C SER A 91 9.72 12.03 42.29
N PHE A 92 10.42 10.93 42.62
CA PHE A 92 10.02 9.93 43.64
C PHE A 92 8.64 9.30 43.39
N THR A 93 8.27 9.13 42.11
CA THR A 93 7.03 8.45 41.70
C THR A 93 7.35 7.17 40.92
N THR A 94 6.58 6.11 41.14
CA THR A 94 6.64 4.86 40.36
C THR A 94 5.46 4.78 39.41
N LEU A 95 5.60 4.10 38.28
CA LEU A 95 4.52 3.89 37.30
C LEU A 95 4.16 2.42 37.24
N ARG A 96 2.86 2.10 37.23
CA ARG A 96 2.41 0.71 37.08
C ARG A 96 2.63 0.23 35.65
N ARG A 97 2.73 -1.09 35.45
CA ARG A 97 2.83 -1.67 34.11
C ARG A 97 1.71 -1.24 33.14
N GLN A 98 0.48 -1.05 33.65
CA GLN A 98 -0.65 -0.60 32.84
C GLN A 98 -0.51 0.87 32.42
N GLU A 99 0.06 1.72 33.28
CA GLU A 99 0.33 3.12 32.97
C GLU A 99 1.43 3.24 31.91
N ILE A 100 2.50 2.43 32.04
CA ILE A 100 3.62 2.39 31.08
C ILE A 100 3.15 1.91 29.72
N TYR A 101 2.38 0.81 29.67
CA TYR A 101 1.82 0.35 28.40
C TYR A 101 0.91 1.40 27.75
N LEU A 102 0.08 2.08 28.54
CA LEU A 102 -0.76 3.15 28.03
C LEU A 102 0.08 4.31 27.46
N LEU A 103 1.20 4.68 28.09
CA LEU A 103 2.11 5.70 27.56
C LEU A 103 2.82 5.26 26.29
N VAL A 104 3.26 3.99 26.20
CA VAL A 104 3.81 3.42 24.95
C VAL A 104 2.76 3.48 23.84
N TYR A 105 1.53 3.06 24.16
CA TYR A 105 0.42 3.10 23.22
C TYR A 105 0.14 4.54 22.74
N VAL A 106 0.01 5.49 23.66
CA VAL A 106 -0.19 6.91 23.36
C VAL A 106 0.95 7.45 22.50
N ALA A 107 2.21 7.21 22.87
CA ALA A 107 3.35 7.69 22.11
C ALA A 107 3.35 7.13 20.67
N SER A 108 3.08 5.84 20.53
CA SER A 108 2.95 5.19 19.21
C SER A 108 1.80 5.78 18.39
N ALA A 109 0.66 6.03 19.04
CA ALA A 109 -0.55 6.51 18.40
C ALA A 109 -0.44 7.99 18.02
N LEU A 110 0.19 8.81 18.85
CA LEU A 110 0.46 10.22 18.57
C LEU A 110 1.40 10.34 17.37
N VAL A 111 2.58 9.75 17.44
CA VAL A 111 3.57 9.85 16.35
C VAL A 111 2.99 9.38 15.01
N ALA A 112 2.27 8.25 15.00
CA ALA A 112 1.64 7.76 13.77
C ALA A 112 0.47 8.62 13.25
N ARG A 113 -0.21 9.40 14.11
CA ARG A 113 -1.39 10.22 13.71
C ARG A 113 -1.01 11.61 13.25
N GLU A 114 -0.02 12.21 13.91
CA GLU A 114 0.45 13.58 13.71
C GLU A 114 1.10 13.75 12.32
N GLU A 115 1.76 12.69 11.83
CA GLU A 115 2.28 12.58 10.46
C GLU A 115 1.19 12.39 9.40
N GLY A 116 -0.03 11.99 9.77
CA GLY A 116 -1.04 11.52 8.81
C GLY A 116 -2.13 12.52 8.44
N ALA A 117 -2.62 13.31 9.40
CA ALA A 117 -3.87 14.06 9.19
C ALA A 117 -3.65 15.43 8.53
N PHE A 118 -3.03 16.38 9.24
CA PHE A 118 -2.81 17.73 8.71
C PHE A 118 -1.65 17.82 7.71
N LEU A 119 -0.66 16.91 7.80
CA LEU A 119 0.37 16.77 6.78
C LEU A 119 -0.23 16.42 5.42
N ASP A 120 -1.28 15.58 5.39
CA ASP A 120 -1.96 15.24 4.15
C ASP A 120 -2.62 16.49 3.54
N LEU A 121 -3.30 17.33 4.33
CA LEU A 121 -3.83 18.62 3.82
C LEU A 121 -2.73 19.54 3.26
N LEU A 122 -1.57 19.57 3.92
CA LEU A 122 -0.38 20.28 3.45
C LEU A 122 0.22 19.70 2.17
N PHE A 123 0.14 18.40 1.97
CA PHE A 123 0.53 17.77 0.72
C PHE A 123 -0.50 18.07 -0.38
N ARG A 124 -1.80 18.03 -0.07
CA ARG A 124 -2.88 18.34 -1.03
C ARG A 124 -2.76 19.76 -1.59
N GLN A 125 -2.49 20.76 -0.73
CA GLN A 125 -2.28 22.14 -1.21
C GLN A 125 -1.06 22.27 -2.13
N TYR A 126 -0.01 21.46 -1.87
CA TYR A 126 1.16 21.43 -2.75
C TYR A 126 0.81 20.75 -4.07
N PHE A 127 0.12 19.61 -4.02
CA PHE A 127 -0.29 18.84 -5.19
C PHE A 127 -1.08 19.70 -6.18
N VAL A 128 -2.06 20.47 -5.72
CA VAL A 128 -2.87 21.38 -6.57
C VAL A 128 -2.01 22.38 -7.34
N ARG A 129 -0.95 22.91 -6.72
CA ARG A 129 -0.06 23.93 -7.30
C ARG A 129 1.21 23.33 -7.93
N SER A 130 1.32 22.01 -7.94
CA SER A 130 2.52 21.32 -8.42
C SER A 130 2.57 21.30 -9.95
N ALA A 131 3.78 21.43 -10.50
CA ALA A 131 4.00 21.31 -11.93
C ALA A 131 3.56 19.94 -12.46
N GLN A 132 3.65 18.89 -11.62
CA GLN A 132 3.20 17.54 -11.94
C GLN A 132 1.68 17.50 -12.16
N ALA A 133 0.88 18.01 -11.22
CA ALA A 133 -0.58 18.03 -11.39
C ALA A 133 -1.01 18.93 -12.55
N GLU A 134 -0.29 20.02 -12.82
CA GLU A 134 -0.50 20.86 -14.00
C GLU A 134 -0.16 20.11 -15.29
N GLN A 135 0.97 19.39 -15.35
CA GLN A 135 1.39 18.58 -16.50
C GLN A 135 0.35 17.54 -16.90
N PHE A 136 -0.24 16.84 -15.92
CA PHE A 136 -1.32 15.89 -16.18
C PHE A 136 -2.70 16.56 -16.41
N GLY A 137 -2.79 17.89 -16.33
CA GLY A 137 -4.03 18.68 -16.53
C GLY A 137 -5.02 18.60 -15.36
N ILE A 138 -4.65 18.03 -14.21
CA ILE A 138 -5.59 17.69 -13.13
C ILE A 138 -5.78 18.85 -12.15
N SER A 139 -4.85 19.79 -12.08
CA SER A 139 -4.81 20.88 -11.07
C SER A 139 -6.15 21.59 -10.82
N ARG A 140 -6.95 21.86 -11.88
CA ARG A 140 -8.24 22.57 -11.79
C ARG A 140 -9.48 21.66 -11.72
N LEU A 141 -9.31 20.35 -11.83
CA LEU A 141 -10.39 19.36 -11.75
C LEU A 141 -10.59 18.81 -10.33
N LEU A 142 -9.83 19.32 -9.37
CA LEU A 142 -9.84 18.85 -7.99
C LEU A 142 -11.03 19.45 -7.22
N PRO A 143 -11.79 18.66 -6.44
CA PRO A 143 -12.94 19.19 -5.71
C PRO A 143 -12.55 20.17 -4.58
N ASP A 144 -13.28 21.28 -4.45
CA ASP A 144 -13.01 22.33 -3.44
C ASP A 144 -13.08 21.83 -1.98
N TRP A 145 -13.90 20.81 -1.71
CA TRP A 145 -14.00 20.21 -0.37
C TRP A 145 -12.80 19.30 -0.03
N TRP A 146 -12.02 18.89 -1.03
CA TRP A 146 -10.80 18.09 -0.82
C TRP A 146 -9.58 18.98 -0.56
N VAL A 147 -9.53 20.13 -1.23
CA VAL A 147 -8.48 21.16 -1.14
C VAL A 147 -9.00 22.50 -1.66
N PRO A 148 -8.56 23.65 -1.12
CA PRO A 148 -8.86 24.95 -1.72
C PRO A 148 -8.34 25.07 -3.16
N ALA A 149 -9.04 25.85 -3.98
CA ALA A 149 -8.66 26.13 -5.37
C ALA A 149 -7.22 26.70 -5.48
N PRO A 150 -6.50 26.48 -6.61
CA PRO A 150 -5.11 26.94 -6.77
C PRO A 150 -4.92 28.44 -6.54
N ASP A 151 -5.93 29.24 -6.91
CA ASP A 151 -5.94 30.71 -6.85
C ASP A 151 -6.44 31.27 -5.49
N SER A 152 -6.73 30.40 -4.49
CA SER A 152 -7.26 30.80 -3.18
C SER A 152 -6.25 31.62 -2.35
N GLU A 153 -6.75 32.68 -1.69
CA GLU A 153 -5.97 33.50 -0.75
C GLU A 153 -5.43 32.70 0.44
N ALA A 154 -6.13 31.63 0.85
CA ALA A 154 -5.68 30.75 1.94
C ALA A 154 -4.31 30.14 1.65
N LEU A 155 -4.07 29.77 0.38
CA LEU A 155 -2.83 29.16 -0.08
C LEU A 155 -1.71 30.19 -0.26
N ALA A 156 -2.06 31.44 -0.54
CA ALA A 156 -1.13 32.56 -0.62
C ALA A 156 -0.67 33.00 0.77
N LEU A 157 -1.59 33.12 1.73
CA LEU A 157 -1.33 33.52 3.12
C LEU A 157 -0.75 32.40 3.99
N ARG A 158 -0.75 31.14 3.51
CA ARG A 158 -0.22 29.95 4.21
C ARG A 158 -0.84 29.76 5.59
N THR A 159 -2.17 29.82 5.65
CA THR A 159 -2.94 29.68 6.89
C THR A 159 -4.05 28.65 6.72
N PHE A 160 -4.25 27.83 7.76
CA PHE A 160 -5.42 26.96 7.87
C PHE A 160 -6.66 27.70 8.39
N LEU A 161 -6.48 28.89 8.95
CA LEU A 161 -7.57 29.73 9.48
C LEU A 161 -8.17 30.60 8.36
N HIS A 162 -8.79 29.94 7.38
CA HIS A 162 -9.52 30.58 6.29
C HIS A 162 -10.80 29.79 5.99
N GLU A 163 -11.82 30.44 5.43
CA GLU A 163 -13.13 29.83 5.14
C GLU A 163 -13.01 28.62 4.20
N ASP A 164 -12.18 28.72 3.16
CA ASP A 164 -11.92 27.64 2.18
C ASP A 164 -11.41 26.34 2.83
N TRP A 165 -10.82 26.38 4.03
CA TRP A 165 -10.33 25.19 4.73
C TRP A 165 -11.39 24.52 5.61
N ILE A 166 -12.55 25.13 5.84
CA ILE A 166 -13.59 24.61 6.74
C ILE A 166 -14.06 23.21 6.29
N TRP A 167 -14.34 23.04 5.00
CA TRP A 167 -14.81 21.76 4.46
C TRP A 167 -13.74 20.66 4.51
N PRO A 168 -12.50 20.87 3.99
CA PRO A 168 -11.44 19.87 4.10
C PRO A 168 -11.13 19.45 5.54
N ILE A 169 -11.04 20.41 6.47
CA ILE A 169 -10.76 20.14 7.88
C ILE A 169 -11.94 19.43 8.55
N GLY A 170 -13.17 19.87 8.27
CA GLY A 170 -14.39 19.26 8.82
C GLY A 170 -14.54 17.79 8.41
N LEU A 171 -14.34 17.48 7.13
CA LEU A 171 -14.36 16.10 6.62
C LEU A 171 -13.25 15.24 7.21
N LEU A 172 -12.06 15.81 7.40
CA LEU A 172 -10.95 15.13 8.05
C LEU A 172 -11.27 14.79 9.52
N VAL A 173 -11.82 15.74 10.28
CA VAL A 173 -12.16 15.53 11.70
C VAL A 173 -13.27 14.47 11.83
N VAL A 174 -14.36 14.61 11.08
CA VAL A 174 -15.48 13.64 11.10
C VAL A 174 -15.01 12.26 10.64
N GLY A 175 -14.25 12.19 9.53
CA GLY A 175 -13.71 10.94 9.01
C GLY A 175 -12.75 10.25 9.97
N THR A 176 -11.97 11.00 10.74
CA THR A 176 -11.08 10.46 11.78
C THR A 176 -11.90 9.93 12.96
N ILE A 177 -12.91 10.67 13.44
CA ILE A 177 -13.78 10.22 14.54
C ILE A 177 -14.51 8.93 14.16
N VAL A 178 -15.16 8.89 13.00
CA VAL A 178 -15.84 7.70 12.51
C VAL A 178 -14.86 6.55 12.29
N GLY A 179 -13.68 6.83 11.73
CA GLY A 179 -12.60 5.86 11.58
C GLY A 179 -12.16 5.25 12.91
N ARG A 180 -12.11 6.03 14.00
CA ARG A 180 -11.75 5.56 15.35
C ARG A 180 -12.86 4.73 15.98
N ILE A 181 -14.13 5.11 15.78
CA ILE A 181 -15.27 4.30 16.20
C ILE A 181 -15.23 2.94 15.48
N ALA A 182 -15.03 2.93 14.16
CA ALA A 182 -14.93 1.69 13.39
C ALA A 182 -13.75 0.84 13.85
N TRP A 183 -12.58 1.44 14.04
CA TRP A 183 -11.36 0.80 14.52
C TRP A 183 -11.57 0.11 15.89
N PHE A 184 -12.13 0.83 16.87
CA PHE A 184 -12.33 0.32 18.22
C PHE A 184 -13.37 -0.81 18.25
N THR A 185 -14.49 -0.62 17.56
CA THR A 185 -15.64 -1.54 17.60
C THR A 185 -15.39 -2.82 16.83
N SER A 186 -14.81 -2.74 15.62
CA SER A 186 -14.46 -3.91 14.83
C SER A 186 -13.29 -4.67 15.44
N GLY A 187 -12.25 -3.97 15.93
CA GLY A 187 -11.11 -4.61 16.60
C GLY A 187 -11.55 -5.39 17.84
N TYR A 188 -12.45 -4.83 18.66
CA TYR A 188 -13.00 -5.53 19.82
C TYR A 188 -13.88 -6.72 19.44
N LEU A 189 -14.75 -6.58 18.43
CA LEU A 189 -15.59 -7.68 17.92
C LEU A 189 -14.72 -8.84 17.42
N LEU A 190 -13.72 -8.52 16.60
CA LEU A 190 -12.79 -9.49 16.03
C LEU A 190 -11.96 -10.15 17.12
N PHE A 191 -11.46 -9.39 18.10
CA PHE A 191 -10.78 -9.91 19.28
C PHE A 191 -11.64 -10.94 20.03
N ARG A 192 -12.94 -10.69 20.23
CA ARG A 192 -13.83 -11.66 20.88
C ARG A 192 -14.04 -12.93 20.05
N LEU A 193 -14.14 -12.79 18.74
CA LEU A 193 -14.30 -13.93 17.85
C LEU A 193 -13.03 -14.79 17.79
N THR A 194 -11.87 -14.16 17.64
CA THR A 194 -10.59 -14.85 17.40
C THR A 194 -9.90 -15.26 18.69
N SER A 195 -9.81 -14.39 19.70
CA SER A 195 -9.11 -14.70 20.96
C SER A 195 -9.99 -15.42 21.98
N ASP A 196 -11.25 -14.99 22.19
CA ASP A 196 -12.08 -15.59 23.25
C ASP A 196 -12.72 -16.90 22.75
N ARG A 197 -13.29 -16.90 21.54
CA ARG A 197 -14.05 -18.04 20.99
C ARG A 197 -13.18 -19.05 20.23
N GLU A 198 -12.31 -18.61 19.32
CA GLU A 198 -11.39 -19.49 18.58
C GLU A 198 -10.10 -19.78 19.36
N GLN A 199 -9.72 -18.91 20.29
CA GLN A 199 -8.52 -19.04 21.10
C GLN A 199 -7.23 -19.13 20.27
N LEU A 200 -7.10 -18.22 19.29
CA LEU A 200 -5.89 -18.11 18.50
C LEU A 200 -4.69 -17.61 19.35
N PRO A 201 -3.44 -17.99 18.99
CA PRO A 201 -2.27 -17.70 19.82
C PRO A 201 -1.81 -16.24 19.82
N PHE A 202 -2.00 -15.51 18.72
CA PHE A 202 -1.42 -14.18 18.46
C PHE A 202 0.09 -14.14 18.72
N PRO A 203 0.94 -14.67 17.83
CA PRO A 203 2.37 -14.88 18.12
C PRO A 203 3.16 -13.58 18.35
N THR A 204 2.70 -12.45 17.82
CA THR A 204 3.33 -11.13 17.93
C THR A 204 2.87 -10.32 19.15
N ALA A 205 1.66 -10.57 19.67
CA ALA A 205 1.12 -9.84 20.83
C ALA A 205 1.96 -10.00 22.13
N PRO A 206 2.51 -11.18 22.47
CA PRO A 206 3.40 -11.32 23.62
C PRO A 206 4.65 -10.44 23.53
N MET A 207 5.14 -10.13 22.34
CA MET A 207 6.35 -9.32 22.15
C MET A 207 6.15 -7.90 22.67
N SER A 208 5.04 -7.26 22.27
CA SER A 208 4.69 -5.89 22.69
C SER A 208 4.20 -5.82 24.14
N ALA A 209 3.66 -6.91 24.68
CA ALA A 209 3.34 -6.99 26.11
C ALA A 209 4.62 -7.12 26.97
N LEU A 210 5.54 -8.01 26.58
CA LEU A 210 6.80 -8.26 27.31
C LEU A 210 7.71 -7.02 27.34
N SER A 211 7.71 -6.20 26.30
CA SER A 211 8.47 -4.95 26.27
C SER A 211 7.99 -3.94 27.33
N ALA A 212 6.68 -3.70 27.39
CA ALA A 212 6.10 -2.82 28.41
C ALA A 212 6.32 -3.36 29.83
N MET A 213 6.26 -4.68 30.01
CA MET A 213 6.57 -5.32 31.30
C MET A 213 8.05 -5.19 31.69
N ALA A 214 8.99 -5.32 30.74
CA ALA A 214 10.41 -5.16 31.03
C ALA A 214 10.76 -3.75 31.50
N LEU A 215 10.10 -2.72 30.94
CA LEU A 215 10.24 -1.33 31.38
C LEU A 215 9.55 -1.06 32.74
N ALA A 216 8.50 -1.82 33.06
CA ALA A 216 7.82 -1.72 34.34
C ALA A 216 8.66 -2.21 35.52
N GLU A 217 9.47 -3.26 35.33
CA GLU A 217 10.40 -3.75 36.35
C GLU A 217 11.42 -2.66 36.75
N GLU A 218 11.92 -1.91 35.76
CA GLU A 218 12.84 -0.80 36.02
C GLU A 218 12.17 0.35 36.79
N SER A 219 10.86 0.55 36.68
CA SER A 219 10.15 1.64 37.37
C SER A 219 10.08 1.49 38.90
N GLY A 220 10.46 0.32 39.44
CA GLY A 220 10.48 0.03 40.88
C GLY A 220 9.13 -0.40 41.48
N ASP A 221 8.09 -0.59 40.66
CA ASP A 221 6.77 -1.10 41.10
C ASP A 221 6.71 -2.63 41.17
N GLU A 222 7.49 -3.33 40.34
CA GLU A 222 7.61 -4.80 40.31
C GLU A 222 9.05 -5.23 40.67
N GLN A 223 9.22 -6.48 41.15
CA GLN A 223 10.55 -7.04 41.42
C GLN A 223 11.33 -7.20 40.11
N GLU A 224 12.63 -6.87 40.13
CA GLU A 224 13.52 -7.14 38.99
C GLU A 224 13.52 -8.64 38.67
N THR A 225 13.18 -8.97 37.42
CA THR A 225 13.25 -10.36 36.92
C THR A 225 14.33 -10.50 35.86
N TRP A 226 14.33 -11.63 35.15
CA TRP A 226 15.22 -11.87 34.01
C TRP A 226 15.02 -10.89 32.85
N LYS A 227 13.87 -10.20 32.78
CA LYS A 227 13.52 -9.34 31.64
C LYS A 227 14.46 -8.15 31.52
N TRP A 228 14.76 -7.47 32.63
CA TRP A 228 15.59 -6.26 32.61
C TRP A 228 17.05 -6.50 32.16
N PRO A 229 17.78 -7.53 32.64
CA PRO A 229 19.12 -7.83 32.12
C PRO A 229 19.15 -8.16 30.63
N VAL A 230 18.18 -8.96 30.15
CA VAL A 230 18.09 -9.33 28.73
C VAL A 230 17.78 -8.10 27.87
N PHE A 231 16.89 -7.23 28.35
CA PHE A 231 16.58 -5.95 27.71
C PHE A 231 17.82 -5.06 27.59
N SER A 232 18.58 -4.93 28.67
CA SER A 232 19.80 -4.11 28.73
C SER A 232 20.90 -4.61 27.79
N VAL A 233 21.10 -5.94 27.71
CA VAL A 233 22.04 -6.54 26.73
C VAL A 233 21.61 -6.21 25.30
N GLY A 234 20.32 -6.31 25.02
CA GLY A 234 19.75 -5.90 23.73
C GLY A 234 20.08 -4.44 23.43
N ALA A 235 19.81 -3.54 24.38
CA ALA A 235 20.07 -2.11 24.23
C ALA A 235 21.55 -1.79 23.98
N ILE A 236 22.49 -2.48 24.63
CA ILE A 236 23.92 -2.30 24.38
C ILE A 236 24.29 -2.74 22.96
N ILE A 237 23.81 -3.91 22.51
CA ILE A 237 24.03 -4.40 21.13
C ILE A 237 23.45 -3.41 20.12
N GLY A 238 22.23 -2.93 20.39
CA GLY A 238 21.54 -1.94 19.55
C GLY A 238 22.30 -0.63 19.46
N SER A 239 22.77 -0.08 20.58
CA SER A 239 23.55 1.16 20.60
C SER A 239 24.91 0.99 19.91
N ALA A 240 25.60 -0.13 20.13
CA ALA A 240 26.88 -0.40 19.47
C ALA A 240 26.72 -0.54 17.95
N PHE A 241 25.73 -1.32 17.50
CA PHE A 241 25.44 -1.45 16.07
C PHE A 241 24.92 -0.14 15.48
N GLY A 242 24.09 0.61 16.21
CA GLY A 242 23.55 1.91 15.79
C GLY A 242 24.65 2.94 15.60
N LEU A 243 25.69 2.92 16.44
CA LEU A 243 26.85 3.79 16.29
C LEU A 243 27.63 3.48 15.01
N ILE A 244 27.76 2.21 14.63
CA ILE A 244 28.47 1.80 13.40
C ILE A 244 27.60 2.03 12.17
N TYR A 245 26.32 1.65 12.24
CA TYR A 245 25.39 1.63 11.12
C TYR A 245 24.84 3.01 10.79
N VAL A 246 24.42 3.80 11.80
CA VAL A 246 23.85 5.14 11.62
C VAL A 246 24.83 6.23 12.05
N GLY A 247 25.49 6.04 13.19
CA GLY A 247 26.35 7.08 13.77
C GLY A 247 27.56 7.42 12.92
N LEU A 248 28.34 6.42 12.48
CA LEU A 248 29.56 6.64 11.70
C LEU A 248 29.28 7.39 10.39
N PRO A 249 28.28 7.02 9.56
CA PRO A 249 27.93 7.82 8.39
C PRO A 249 27.55 9.26 8.73
N VAL A 250 26.72 9.47 9.76
CA VAL A 250 26.25 10.82 10.13
C VAL A 250 27.38 11.70 10.67
N PHE A 251 28.21 11.19 11.58
CA PHE A 251 29.35 11.95 12.12
C PHE A 251 30.39 12.27 11.05
N THR A 252 30.68 11.34 10.14
CA THR A 252 31.65 11.56 9.06
C THR A 252 31.13 12.52 8.00
N GLU A 253 29.83 12.48 7.69
CA GLU A 253 29.18 13.44 6.82
C GLU A 253 29.24 14.86 7.40
N ILE A 254 28.91 15.02 8.69
CA ILE A 254 28.87 16.33 9.34
C ILE A 254 30.28 16.90 9.56
N LEU A 255 31.20 16.12 10.11
CA LEU A 255 32.54 16.61 10.48
C LEU A 255 33.50 16.65 9.29
N GLY A 256 33.33 15.75 8.32
CA GLY A 256 34.28 15.54 7.22
C GLY A 256 33.73 15.81 5.82
N GLY A 257 32.46 16.21 5.69
CA GLY A 257 31.80 16.49 4.40
C GLY A 257 31.65 15.28 3.47
N LYS A 258 32.11 14.09 3.89
CA LYS A 258 32.03 12.83 3.13
C LYS A 258 31.47 11.75 4.03
N LYS A 259 30.35 11.18 3.59
CA LYS A 259 29.68 10.07 4.28
C LYS A 259 30.48 8.77 4.10
N ILE A 260 31.12 8.31 5.16
CA ILE A 260 31.79 7.00 5.17
C ILE A 260 30.77 5.94 5.63
N MET A 261 30.38 5.06 4.71
CA MET A 261 29.46 3.95 5.00
C MET A 261 30.25 2.64 5.03
N LEU A 262 30.42 2.05 6.22
CA LEU A 262 31.00 0.71 6.36
C LEU A 262 30.03 -0.36 5.83
N ILE A 263 28.73 -0.17 6.10
CA ILE A 263 27.65 -1.03 5.66
C ILE A 263 26.73 -0.20 4.75
N PRO A 264 26.42 -0.64 3.52
CA PRO A 264 25.56 0.11 2.62
C PRO A 264 24.13 0.20 3.17
N ILE A 265 23.55 1.40 3.08
CA ILE A 265 22.18 1.72 3.45
C ILE A 265 21.47 2.21 2.18
N PRO A 266 20.27 1.72 1.83
CA PRO A 266 19.41 0.80 2.60
C PRO A 266 19.82 -0.68 2.48
N PHE A 267 20.39 -1.09 1.35
CA PHE A 267 20.81 -2.47 1.08
C PHE A 267 22.02 -2.47 0.12
N TRP A 268 22.72 -3.60 0.06
CA TRP A 268 23.76 -3.81 -0.94
C TRP A 268 23.11 -4.30 -2.23
N ASP A 269 23.23 -3.51 -3.30
CA ASP A 269 22.69 -3.85 -4.61
C ASP A 269 23.67 -4.73 -5.40
N LEU A 270 23.32 -6.00 -5.60
CA LEU A 270 24.07 -6.94 -6.44
C LEU A 270 23.48 -7.10 -7.84
N THR A 271 22.33 -6.47 -8.13
CA THR A 271 21.58 -6.66 -9.38
C THR A 271 22.38 -6.19 -10.61
N PRO A 272 23.03 -5.00 -10.62
CA PRO A 272 23.82 -4.57 -11.77
C PRO A 272 25.03 -5.47 -12.03
N TYR A 273 25.62 -6.06 -10.98
CA TYR A 273 26.81 -6.90 -11.09
C TYR A 273 26.48 -8.33 -11.54
N LEU A 274 25.36 -8.87 -11.07
CA LEU A 274 24.92 -10.25 -11.35
C LEU A 274 23.89 -10.34 -12.47
N GLY A 275 23.46 -9.22 -13.07
CA GLY A 275 22.46 -9.18 -14.13
C GLY A 275 22.81 -10.02 -15.36
N ASN A 276 24.11 -10.23 -15.63
CA ASN A 276 24.57 -11.12 -16.72
C ASN A 276 24.43 -12.61 -16.37
N LEU A 277 24.45 -12.98 -15.09
CA LEU A 277 24.34 -14.38 -14.65
C LEU A 277 22.89 -14.75 -14.33
N ILE A 278 22.16 -13.86 -13.68
CA ILE A 278 20.77 -14.06 -13.24
C ILE A 278 19.95 -12.86 -13.75
N PRO A 279 19.56 -12.86 -15.03
CA PRO A 279 18.80 -11.74 -15.61
C PRO A 279 17.44 -11.58 -14.93
N ALA A 280 16.97 -10.33 -14.88
CA ALA A 280 15.67 -9.94 -14.35
C ALA A 280 15.37 -10.33 -12.87
N ALA A 281 16.37 -10.73 -12.08
CA ALA A 281 16.19 -11.03 -10.67
C ALA A 281 16.66 -9.86 -9.78
N PRO A 282 15.79 -9.30 -8.92
CA PRO A 282 16.20 -8.26 -7.95
C PRO A 282 17.02 -8.90 -6.82
N LEU A 283 18.30 -8.53 -6.72
CA LEU A 283 19.30 -9.08 -5.79
C LEU A 283 19.85 -8.01 -4.82
N GLY A 284 18.95 -7.28 -4.16
CA GLY A 284 19.32 -6.45 -3.01
C GLY A 284 19.50 -7.30 -1.76
N ILE A 285 20.57 -7.08 -0.97
CA ILE A 285 20.75 -7.75 0.34
C ILE A 285 20.87 -6.71 1.44
N THR A 286 19.96 -6.73 2.41
CA THR A 286 20.01 -5.83 3.56
C THR A 286 21.00 -6.34 4.59
N LEU A 287 22.07 -5.60 4.87
CA LEU A 287 23.08 -6.00 5.86
C LEU A 287 22.80 -5.41 7.25
N SER A 288 21.54 -5.43 7.69
CA SER A 288 21.14 -4.87 9.00
C SER A 288 21.06 -5.96 10.07
N LEU A 289 21.64 -5.70 11.25
CA LEU A 289 21.51 -6.62 12.38
C LEU A 289 20.04 -6.77 12.83
N GLY A 290 19.20 -5.75 12.60
CA GLY A 290 17.78 -5.80 12.92
C GLY A 290 17.00 -6.91 12.20
N THR A 291 17.33 -7.21 10.94
CA THR A 291 16.70 -8.32 10.20
C THR A 291 17.13 -9.69 10.74
N ILE A 292 18.37 -9.81 11.22
CA ILE A 292 18.86 -11.00 11.92
C ILE A 292 18.14 -11.16 13.27
N MET A 293 17.99 -10.08 14.03
CA MET A 293 17.24 -10.08 15.30
C MET A 293 15.77 -10.50 15.08
N ALA A 294 15.15 -10.04 13.99
CA ALA A 294 13.82 -10.50 13.59
C ALA A 294 13.76 -12.01 13.35
N GLY A 295 14.78 -12.57 12.71
CA GLY A 295 14.92 -14.02 12.52
C GLY A 295 15.05 -14.82 13.82
N LEU A 296 15.61 -14.24 14.90
CA LEU A 296 15.84 -14.95 16.16
C LEU A 296 14.55 -15.34 16.90
N TYR A 297 13.49 -14.55 16.73
CA TYR A 297 12.20 -14.78 17.41
C TYR A 297 11.07 -15.19 16.45
N ALA A 298 11.18 -14.90 15.16
CA ALA A 298 10.15 -15.21 14.18
C ALA A 298 9.87 -16.73 14.10
N PRO A 299 8.63 -17.12 13.74
CA PRO A 299 8.29 -18.52 13.50
C PRO A 299 9.24 -19.13 12.47
N PHE A 300 9.95 -20.19 12.83
CA PHE A 300 11.05 -20.73 12.02
C PHE A 300 10.54 -21.17 10.64
N TRP A 301 9.42 -21.89 10.62
CA TRP A 301 8.85 -22.38 9.38
C TRP A 301 8.32 -21.24 8.50
N GLY A 302 7.90 -20.13 9.11
CA GLY A 302 7.53 -18.91 8.39
C GLY A 302 8.72 -18.33 7.63
N VAL A 303 9.86 -18.17 8.31
CA VAL A 303 11.09 -17.65 7.68
C VAL A 303 11.59 -18.58 6.58
N VAL A 304 11.54 -19.90 6.78
CA VAL A 304 11.91 -20.88 5.75
C VAL A 304 10.99 -20.80 4.54
N GLY A 305 9.67 -20.68 4.76
CA GLY A 305 8.71 -20.49 3.69
C GLY A 305 9.02 -19.26 2.84
N SER A 306 9.31 -18.13 3.49
CA SER A 306 9.68 -16.89 2.80
C SER A 306 10.99 -17.01 2.05
N PHE A 307 12.00 -17.66 2.63
CA PHE A 307 13.27 -17.90 1.97
C PHE A 307 13.13 -18.77 0.71
N ILE A 308 12.31 -19.83 0.77
CA ILE A 308 12.01 -20.68 -0.39
C ILE A 308 11.32 -19.87 -1.49
N GLY A 309 10.38 -18.99 -1.16
CA GLY A 309 9.70 -18.18 -2.17
C GLY A 309 10.60 -17.13 -2.82
N VAL A 310 11.58 -16.57 -2.09
CA VAL A 310 12.64 -15.75 -2.70
C VAL A 310 13.49 -16.55 -3.67
N ILE A 311 13.97 -17.72 -3.25
CA ILE A 311 14.75 -18.60 -4.15
C ILE A 311 13.95 -18.92 -5.40
N PHE A 312 12.66 -19.24 -5.25
CA PHE A 312 11.77 -19.53 -6.36
C PHE A 312 11.64 -18.32 -7.29
N HIS A 313 11.42 -17.12 -6.75
CA HIS A 313 11.36 -15.88 -7.53
C HIS A 313 12.68 -15.62 -8.27
N THR A 314 13.82 -15.72 -7.59
CA THR A 314 15.15 -15.52 -8.18
C THR A 314 15.48 -16.57 -9.24
N ALA A 315 15.08 -17.83 -9.06
CA ALA A 315 15.35 -18.91 -10.00
C ALA A 315 14.45 -18.85 -11.25
N ILE A 316 13.22 -18.37 -11.12
CA ILE A 316 12.24 -18.31 -12.23
C ILE A 316 12.37 -17.03 -13.05
N SER A 317 12.85 -15.93 -12.47
CA SER A 317 12.97 -14.66 -13.20
C SER A 317 13.81 -14.78 -14.50
N PRO A 318 14.96 -15.48 -14.52
CA PRO A 318 15.69 -15.74 -15.77
C PRO A 318 14.91 -16.54 -16.81
N PHE A 319 14.13 -17.53 -16.36
CA PHE A 319 13.29 -18.33 -17.25
C PHE A 319 12.17 -17.49 -17.87
N LEU A 320 11.51 -16.65 -17.08
CA LEU A 320 10.49 -15.71 -17.58
C LEU A 320 11.07 -14.69 -18.56
N TYR A 321 12.30 -14.24 -18.34
CA TYR A 321 12.99 -13.37 -19.27
C TYR A 321 13.31 -14.08 -20.60
N ALA A 322 13.79 -15.33 -20.54
CA ALA A 322 14.04 -16.15 -21.74
C ALA A 322 12.76 -16.42 -22.55
N GLU A 323 11.62 -16.59 -21.90
CA GLU A 323 10.31 -16.78 -22.53
C GLU A 323 9.65 -15.46 -23.00
N GLY A 324 10.36 -14.33 -22.96
CA GLY A 324 9.87 -13.03 -23.45
C GLY A 324 8.76 -12.40 -22.58
N LEU A 325 8.53 -12.89 -21.36
CA LEU A 325 7.51 -12.37 -20.45
C LEU A 325 7.95 -11.12 -19.66
N LEU A 326 9.23 -10.75 -19.72
CA LEU A 326 9.83 -9.60 -19.00
C LEU A 326 10.53 -8.60 -19.95
N PRO A 327 9.84 -8.04 -20.95
CA PRO A 327 10.44 -7.20 -21.99
C PRO A 327 10.92 -5.83 -21.50
N SER A 328 10.38 -5.32 -20.39
CA SER A 328 10.75 -4.00 -19.86
C SER A 328 12.11 -4.00 -19.14
N TRP A 329 12.70 -5.18 -18.91
CA TRP A 329 13.96 -5.30 -18.18
C TRP A 329 15.18 -5.16 -19.08
N LEU A 330 16.08 -4.25 -18.72
CA LEU A 330 17.37 -4.04 -19.37
C LEU A 330 18.54 -4.39 -18.46
N ILE A 331 19.65 -4.84 -19.05
CA ILE A 331 20.89 -5.13 -18.34
C ILE A 331 21.45 -3.85 -17.73
N GLY A 332 21.90 -3.93 -16.47
CA GLY A 332 22.48 -2.80 -15.74
C GLY A 332 21.49 -1.99 -14.92
N MET A 333 20.19 -2.33 -14.94
CA MET A 333 19.22 -1.74 -14.02
C MET A 333 19.51 -2.11 -12.56
N ASP A 334 19.27 -1.16 -11.66
CA ASP A 334 19.38 -1.36 -10.22
C ASP A 334 18.25 -2.28 -9.68
N THR A 335 18.35 -2.69 -8.42
CA THR A 335 17.35 -3.57 -7.78
C THR A 335 15.94 -2.97 -7.85
N ILE A 336 15.81 -1.66 -7.64
CA ILE A 336 14.51 -0.98 -7.56
C ILE A 336 13.86 -0.92 -8.95
N ARG A 337 14.57 -0.47 -9.99
CA ARG A 337 14.04 -0.44 -11.35
C ARG A 337 13.76 -1.83 -11.86
N THR A 338 14.63 -2.80 -11.56
CA THR A 338 14.40 -4.22 -11.89
C THR A 338 13.10 -4.73 -11.27
N GLN A 339 12.84 -4.41 -10.00
CA GLN A 339 11.60 -4.81 -9.33
C GLN A 339 10.37 -4.11 -9.93
N ILE A 340 10.47 -2.83 -10.29
CA ILE A 340 9.37 -2.09 -10.91
C ILE A 340 9.06 -2.68 -12.29
N ALA A 341 10.07 -2.83 -13.15
CA ALA A 341 9.93 -3.36 -14.50
C ALA A 341 9.34 -4.78 -14.49
N THR A 342 9.97 -5.71 -13.77
CA THR A 342 9.50 -7.10 -13.67
C THR A 342 8.17 -7.23 -12.92
N GLY A 343 7.90 -6.29 -12.00
CA GLY A 343 6.63 -6.14 -11.31
C GLY A 343 5.49 -5.80 -12.25
N VAL A 344 5.68 -4.81 -13.13
CA VAL A 344 4.69 -4.40 -14.14
C VAL A 344 4.47 -5.51 -15.16
N ASP A 345 5.53 -6.17 -15.60
CA ASP A 345 5.44 -7.17 -16.67
C ASP A 345 4.75 -8.47 -16.21
N PHE A 346 5.06 -9.00 -15.01
CA PHE A 346 4.59 -10.31 -14.56
C PHE A 346 4.20 -10.38 -13.08
N TRP A 347 5.09 -9.97 -12.16
CA TRP A 347 4.97 -10.35 -10.74
C TRP A 347 3.77 -9.72 -10.02
N ARG A 348 3.33 -8.51 -10.39
CA ARG A 348 2.12 -7.90 -9.79
C ARG A 348 0.87 -8.72 -10.12
N ALA A 349 0.66 -9.07 -11.39
CA ALA A 349 -0.48 -9.88 -11.83
C ALA A 349 -0.47 -11.27 -11.15
N PHE A 350 0.69 -11.92 -11.08
CA PHE A 350 0.86 -13.20 -10.40
C PHE A 350 0.51 -13.12 -8.90
N SER A 351 0.93 -12.03 -8.24
CA SER A 351 0.68 -11.80 -6.81
C SER A 351 -0.82 -11.60 -6.50
N ILE A 352 -1.57 -10.93 -7.38
CA ILE A 352 -3.02 -10.77 -7.28
C ILE A 352 -3.69 -12.14 -7.30
N GLY A 353 -3.29 -13.03 -8.21
CA GLY A 353 -3.77 -14.40 -8.28
C GLY A 353 -3.57 -15.18 -6.96
N ILE A 354 -2.37 -15.10 -6.39
CA ILE A 354 -2.06 -15.78 -5.10
C ILE A 354 -2.91 -15.23 -3.95
N THR A 355 -3.09 -13.91 -3.86
CA THR A 355 -3.92 -13.32 -2.79
C THR A 355 -5.39 -13.75 -2.89
N LEU A 356 -5.91 -13.91 -4.11
CA LEU A 356 -7.24 -14.47 -4.36
C LEU A 356 -7.32 -15.93 -3.89
N ALA A 357 -6.33 -16.76 -4.22
CA ALA A 357 -6.25 -18.14 -3.77
C ALA A 357 -6.23 -18.24 -2.23
N VAL A 358 -5.43 -17.41 -1.57
CA VAL A 358 -5.35 -17.31 -0.11
C VAL A 358 -6.70 -16.93 0.52
N THR A 359 -7.42 -16.02 -0.12
CA THR A 359 -8.74 -15.59 0.33
C THR A 359 -9.74 -16.76 0.23
N ILE A 360 -9.75 -17.47 -0.90
CA ILE A 360 -10.57 -18.67 -1.12
C ILE A 360 -10.26 -19.75 -0.08
N ILE A 361 -8.97 -20.03 0.17
CA ILE A 361 -8.51 -21.01 1.17
C ILE A 361 -9.01 -20.62 2.57
N SER A 362 -8.88 -19.35 2.93
CA SER A 362 -9.27 -18.86 4.25
C SER A 362 -10.78 -18.99 4.46
N VAL A 363 -11.58 -18.62 3.46
CA VAL A 363 -13.05 -18.81 3.49
C VAL A 363 -13.41 -20.29 3.57
N TYR A 364 -12.76 -21.16 2.78
CA TYR A 364 -12.98 -22.60 2.83
C TYR A 364 -12.68 -23.19 4.20
N GLN A 365 -11.56 -22.79 4.84
CA GLN A 365 -11.22 -23.25 6.18
C GLN A 365 -12.26 -22.85 7.23
N VAL A 366 -12.83 -21.65 7.12
CA VAL A 366 -13.88 -21.16 8.02
C VAL A 366 -15.15 -21.97 7.84
N MET A 367 -15.59 -22.18 6.60
CA MET A 367 -16.76 -23.02 6.29
C MET A 367 -16.56 -24.46 6.77
N ALA A 368 -15.37 -25.04 6.54
CA ALA A 368 -15.05 -26.40 6.98
C ALA A 368 -14.99 -26.54 8.51
N THR A 369 -14.48 -25.53 9.22
CA THR A 369 -14.41 -25.52 10.69
C THR A 369 -15.80 -25.29 11.30
N GLY A 370 -16.59 -24.39 10.70
CA GLY A 370 -17.98 -24.16 11.11
C GLY A 370 -18.87 -25.38 10.93
N ARG A 371 -18.70 -26.13 9.83
CA ARG A 371 -19.39 -27.41 9.61
C ARG A 371 -18.99 -28.43 10.67
N ARG A 372 -17.68 -28.68 10.87
CA ARG A 372 -17.21 -29.62 11.92
C ARG A 372 -17.72 -29.26 13.31
N ARG A 373 -17.81 -27.98 13.65
CA ARG A 373 -18.32 -27.55 14.96
C ARG A 373 -19.83 -27.72 15.08
N ARG A 374 -20.60 -27.57 13.98
CA ARG A 374 -22.01 -27.96 13.96
C ARG A 374 -22.14 -29.47 14.12
N ASP A 375 -21.34 -30.25 13.39
CA ASP A 375 -21.32 -31.70 13.49
C ASP A 375 -20.94 -32.15 14.92
N GLU A 376 -19.95 -31.51 15.56
CA GLU A 376 -19.58 -31.75 16.95
C GLU A 376 -20.67 -31.30 17.92
N LEU A 377 -21.36 -30.17 17.69
CA LEU A 377 -22.48 -29.74 18.54
C LEU A 377 -23.70 -30.68 18.40
N ASP A 378 -23.93 -31.22 17.21
CA ASP A 378 -24.99 -32.19 16.92
C ASP A 378 -24.63 -33.57 17.51
N GLU A 379 -23.36 -33.98 17.49
CA GLU A 379 -22.88 -35.21 18.16
C GLU A 379 -22.82 -35.07 19.70
N THR A 380 -22.41 -33.91 20.21
CA THR A 380 -22.23 -33.68 21.66
C THR A 380 -23.53 -33.23 22.35
N GLY A 381 -24.58 -32.89 21.59
CA GLY A 381 -25.93 -32.64 22.12
C GLY A 381 -26.61 -33.85 22.78
N LEU A 382 -26.02 -35.05 22.63
CA LEU A 382 -26.49 -36.30 23.23
C LEU A 382 -25.58 -36.86 24.33
N ILE A 383 -24.39 -36.29 24.56
CA ILE A 383 -23.45 -36.78 25.57
C ILE A 383 -22.94 -35.61 26.40
N ASP A 384 -23.74 -35.25 27.41
CA ASP A 384 -23.26 -34.48 28.55
C ASP A 384 -22.15 -35.28 29.26
N GLY A 385 -20.92 -34.79 29.13
CA GLY A 385 -19.84 -35.08 30.07
C GLY A 385 -18.92 -36.24 29.70
N ALA A 386 -17.96 -36.01 28.81
CA ALA A 386 -16.58 -36.55 28.91
C ALA A 386 -15.75 -36.13 27.69
N GLY A 387 -15.00 -35.02 27.80
CA GLY A 387 -13.91 -34.75 26.86
C GLY A 387 -13.68 -33.29 26.53
N GLY A 388 -12.71 -32.67 27.22
CA GLY A 388 -11.90 -31.60 26.61
C GLY A 388 -12.13 -30.16 27.04
N LYS A 389 -13.02 -29.83 27.99
CA LYS A 389 -13.07 -28.45 28.51
C LYS A 389 -11.95 -28.24 29.54
N ARG A 390 -10.92 -27.48 29.17
CA ARG A 390 -9.78 -27.06 30.02
C ARG A 390 -10.20 -26.15 31.19
N TYR A 391 -11.45 -25.70 31.21
CA TYR A 391 -12.05 -24.82 32.20
C TYR A 391 -13.40 -25.37 32.70
N PRO A 392 -13.76 -25.14 33.97
CA PRO A 392 -15.04 -25.59 34.52
C PRO A 392 -16.20 -24.94 33.77
N ALA A 393 -17.31 -25.65 33.59
CA ALA A 393 -18.49 -25.13 32.88
C ALA A 393 -19.17 -23.96 33.61
N THR A 394 -18.98 -23.87 34.93
CA THR A 394 -19.48 -22.81 35.80
C THR A 394 -18.35 -21.85 36.18
N CYS A 395 -18.72 -20.58 36.39
CA CYS A 395 -17.79 -19.54 36.82
C CYS A 395 -17.04 -19.95 38.12
N GLN A 396 -15.72 -19.79 38.14
CA GLN A 396 -14.84 -20.09 39.28
C GLN A 396 -15.05 -19.12 40.47
N HIS A 397 -15.62 -17.94 40.22
CA HIS A 397 -15.94 -17.00 41.28
C HIS A 397 -16.93 -17.61 42.28
N THR A 398 -16.57 -17.60 43.57
CA THR A 398 -17.25 -18.33 44.66
C THR A 398 -18.75 -18.03 44.79
N THR A 399 -19.20 -16.87 44.32
CA THR A 399 -20.61 -16.43 44.37
C THR A 399 -21.36 -16.50 43.04
N CYS A 400 -20.71 -16.91 41.93
CA CYS A 400 -21.29 -16.83 40.59
C CYS A 400 -21.60 -18.23 40.03
N ARG A 401 -22.87 -18.49 39.71
CA ARG A 401 -23.32 -19.74 39.06
C ARG A 401 -23.57 -19.59 37.55
N HIS A 402 -23.22 -18.45 36.96
CA HIS A 402 -23.33 -18.27 35.51
C HIS A 402 -22.33 -19.19 34.78
N PRO A 403 -22.66 -19.61 33.54
CA PRO A 403 -21.73 -20.37 32.73
C PRO A 403 -20.44 -19.58 32.53
N SER A 404 -19.30 -20.29 32.59
CA SER A 404 -18.03 -19.66 32.26
C SER A 404 -18.00 -19.33 30.77
N GLU A 405 -17.79 -18.07 30.42
CA GLU A 405 -17.65 -17.66 29.03
C GLU A 405 -16.18 -17.66 28.61
N VAL A 406 -15.29 -17.19 29.49
CA VAL A 406 -13.86 -17.02 29.21
C VAL A 406 -13.05 -17.55 30.39
N ARG A 407 -12.13 -18.50 30.13
CA ARG A 407 -11.13 -19.01 31.09
C ARG A 407 -11.70 -19.47 32.45
N GLY A 408 -12.92 -20.02 32.46
CA GLY A 408 -13.56 -20.48 33.70
C GLY A 408 -14.24 -19.37 34.50
N TYR A 409 -14.27 -18.12 34.02
CA TYR A 409 -14.98 -17.00 34.65
C TYR A 409 -16.15 -16.48 33.78
N CYS A 410 -17.12 -15.85 34.43
CA CYS A 410 -18.14 -15.03 33.78
C CYS A 410 -17.55 -13.64 33.50
N LEU A 411 -17.88 -13.04 32.34
CA LEU A 411 -17.36 -11.72 31.91
C LEU A 411 -17.50 -10.64 32.97
N LYS A 412 -18.62 -10.64 33.70
CA LYS A 412 -18.91 -9.67 34.77
C LYS A 412 -17.91 -9.77 35.94
N HIS A 413 -17.41 -10.97 36.24
CA HIS A 413 -16.51 -11.23 37.37
C HIS A 413 -15.03 -11.20 36.96
N LEU A 414 -14.73 -11.24 35.65
CA LEU A 414 -13.37 -11.11 35.15
C LEU A 414 -12.82 -9.68 35.33
N GLY A 415 -13.69 -8.67 35.43
CA GLY A 415 -13.28 -7.28 35.74
C GLY A 415 -12.46 -6.59 34.63
N ARG A 416 -12.44 -7.15 33.42
CA ARG A 416 -11.67 -6.70 32.25
C ARG A 416 -12.20 -5.41 31.60
N GLY A 417 -13.44 -5.03 31.89
CA GLY A 417 -14.11 -3.86 31.31
C GLY A 417 -14.68 -4.12 29.92
N ASP A 418 -15.31 -5.29 29.72
CA ASP A 418 -15.90 -5.70 28.46
C ASP A 418 -17.12 -4.87 28.04
N PHE A 419 -17.26 -4.64 26.73
CA PHE A 419 -18.37 -3.91 26.12
C PHE A 419 -19.47 -4.85 25.63
N ASN A 420 -20.69 -4.34 25.53
CA ASN A 420 -21.78 -5.09 24.92
C ASN A 420 -21.55 -5.23 23.41
N ILE A 421 -21.51 -6.47 22.92
CA ILE A 421 -21.27 -6.80 21.51
C ILE A 421 -22.27 -6.09 20.59
N TRP A 422 -23.54 -5.99 20.99
CA TRP A 422 -24.57 -5.33 20.17
C TRP A 422 -24.26 -3.84 19.93
N VAL A 423 -23.72 -3.16 20.93
CA VAL A 423 -23.32 -1.74 20.79
C VAL A 423 -22.18 -1.62 19.79
N CYS A 424 -21.20 -2.54 19.84
CA CYS A 424 -20.10 -2.57 18.88
C CYS A 424 -20.61 -2.84 17.45
N VAL A 425 -21.55 -3.76 17.25
CA VAL A 425 -22.13 -4.06 15.93
C VAL A 425 -22.90 -2.85 15.38
N VAL A 426 -23.71 -2.18 16.20
CA VAL A 426 -24.47 -1.00 15.77
C VAL A 426 -23.52 0.15 15.41
N LEU A 427 -22.52 0.43 16.23
CA LEU A 427 -21.54 1.48 15.96
C LEU A 427 -20.70 1.15 14.72
N PHE A 428 -20.34 -0.11 14.50
CA PHE A 428 -19.70 -0.56 13.27
C PHE A 428 -20.60 -0.35 12.05
N ALA A 429 -21.88 -0.69 12.14
CA ALA A 429 -22.83 -0.47 11.05
C ALA A 429 -23.00 1.01 10.71
N VAL A 430 -23.11 1.88 11.73
CA VAL A 430 -23.15 3.34 11.54
C VAL A 430 -21.87 3.84 10.87
N ALA A 431 -20.70 3.36 11.33
CA ALA A 431 -19.42 3.74 10.73
C ALA A 431 -19.23 3.19 9.31
N GLY A 432 -19.81 2.04 8.97
CA GLY A 432 -19.83 1.47 7.62
C GLY A 432 -20.80 2.20 6.68
N LEU A 433 -21.88 2.79 7.21
CA LEU A 433 -22.79 3.65 6.43
C LEU A 433 -22.17 5.01 6.10
N TYR A 434 -21.29 5.54 6.95
CA TYR A 434 -20.65 6.84 6.75
C TYR A 434 -20.02 7.03 5.36
N PRO A 435 -19.12 6.17 4.86
CA PRO A 435 -18.55 6.34 3.52
C PRO A 435 -19.60 6.23 2.41
N ILE A 436 -20.65 5.42 2.59
CA ILE A 436 -21.73 5.27 1.60
C ILE A 436 -22.56 6.56 1.51
N VAL A 437 -22.95 7.11 2.66
CA VAL A 437 -23.68 8.38 2.75
C VAL A 437 -22.82 9.49 2.16
N LEU A 438 -21.55 9.56 2.55
CA LEU A 438 -20.62 10.57 2.07
C LEU A 438 -20.41 10.48 0.54
N ALA A 439 -20.26 9.28 -0.01
CA ALA A 439 -20.16 9.07 -1.45
C ALA A 439 -21.42 9.56 -2.19
N LYS A 440 -22.63 9.25 -1.67
CA LYS A 440 -23.88 9.71 -2.30
C LYS A 440 -24.08 11.22 -2.20
N THR A 441 -23.68 11.84 -1.10
CA THR A 441 -23.82 13.28 -0.91
C THR A 441 -22.83 14.07 -1.76
N LEU A 442 -21.58 13.59 -1.90
CA LEU A 442 -20.55 14.28 -2.68
C LEU A 442 -20.66 14.01 -4.18
N PHE A 443 -21.10 12.81 -4.58
CA PHE A 443 -21.16 12.39 -5.99
C PHE A 443 -22.54 11.82 -6.37
N PRO A 444 -23.59 12.66 -6.39
CA PRO A 444 -24.96 12.19 -6.59
C PRO A 444 -25.20 11.55 -7.97
N THR A 445 -24.51 12.05 -9.01
CA THR A 445 -24.57 11.59 -10.40
C THR A 445 -23.82 10.27 -10.62
N LEU A 446 -22.64 10.14 -10.01
CA LEU A 446 -21.79 8.96 -10.11
C LEU A 446 -22.37 7.77 -9.31
N MET A 447 -22.95 8.05 -8.14
CA MET A 447 -23.58 7.05 -7.26
C MET A 447 -24.97 6.65 -7.75
N THR A 448 -25.02 5.89 -8.85
CA THR A 448 -26.23 5.21 -9.33
C THR A 448 -26.71 4.16 -8.33
N THR A 449 -27.97 3.71 -8.44
CA THR A 449 -28.55 2.67 -7.57
C THR A 449 -27.71 1.39 -7.59
N GLY A 450 -27.17 1.00 -8.75
CA GLY A 450 -26.28 -0.15 -8.88
C GLY A 450 -24.98 0.02 -8.09
N MET A 451 -24.36 1.20 -8.16
CA MET A 451 -23.12 1.49 -7.43
C MET A 451 -23.35 1.56 -5.91
N LEU A 452 -24.50 2.06 -5.47
CA LEU A 452 -24.87 2.04 -4.04
C LEU A 452 -25.04 0.61 -3.50
N LEU A 453 -25.67 -0.28 -4.28
CA LEU A 453 -25.78 -1.70 -3.91
C LEU A 453 -24.41 -2.38 -3.85
N LEU A 454 -23.51 -2.05 -4.80
CA LEU A 454 -22.13 -2.53 -4.76
C LEU A 454 -21.41 -2.04 -3.50
N PHE A 455 -21.52 -0.75 -3.16
CA PHE A 455 -20.90 -0.17 -1.96
C PHE A 455 -21.45 -0.78 -0.68
N PHE A 456 -22.75 -1.04 -0.62
CA PHE A 456 -23.38 -1.74 0.49
C PHE A 456 -22.86 -3.17 0.61
N GLY A 457 -22.77 -3.91 -0.50
CA GLY A 457 -22.16 -5.24 -0.54
C GLY A 457 -20.70 -5.22 -0.09
N ILE A 458 -19.92 -4.21 -0.50
CA ILE A 458 -18.52 -4.07 -0.08
C ILE A 458 -18.44 -3.80 1.43
N ALA A 459 -19.22 -2.84 1.94
CA ALA A 459 -19.16 -2.41 3.34
C ALA A 459 -19.66 -3.48 4.34
N PHE A 460 -20.70 -4.23 3.99
CA PHE A 460 -21.37 -5.16 4.92
C PHE A 460 -21.10 -6.64 4.65
N ILE A 461 -20.56 -6.99 3.49
CA ILE A 461 -20.21 -8.38 3.15
C ILE A 461 -18.69 -8.52 3.02
N TYR A 462 -18.09 -7.78 2.07
CA TYR A 462 -16.66 -7.92 1.78
C TYR A 462 -15.78 -7.47 2.94
N ALA A 463 -15.94 -6.24 3.44
CA ALA A 463 -15.08 -5.67 4.47
C ALA A 463 -15.12 -6.46 5.81
N PRO A 464 -16.29 -6.93 6.31
CA PRO A 464 -16.32 -7.77 7.50
C PRO A 464 -15.69 -9.16 7.29
N ILE A 465 -15.92 -9.79 6.12
CA ILE A 465 -15.30 -11.08 5.79
C ILE A 465 -13.78 -10.93 5.73
N MET A 466 -13.28 -9.90 5.05
CA MET A 466 -11.85 -9.66 4.95
C MET A 466 -11.22 -9.28 6.28
N SER A 467 -11.92 -8.46 7.09
CA SER A 467 -11.47 -8.13 8.44
C SER A 467 -11.40 -9.37 9.33
N PHE A 468 -12.34 -10.30 9.20
CA PHE A 468 -12.32 -11.57 9.92
C PHE A 468 -11.21 -12.51 9.44
N VAL A 469 -11.06 -12.69 8.12
CA VAL A 469 -9.97 -13.48 7.54
C VAL A 469 -8.63 -12.93 8.00
N SER A 470 -8.45 -11.62 7.88
CA SER A 470 -7.24 -10.92 8.28
C SER A 470 -6.95 -11.04 9.78
N ALA A 471 -7.95 -10.86 10.65
CA ALA A 471 -7.79 -11.03 12.11
C ALA A 471 -7.42 -12.47 12.50
N ARG A 472 -7.93 -13.46 11.76
CA ARG A 472 -7.61 -14.87 11.99
C ARG A 472 -6.20 -15.22 11.53
N LEU A 473 -5.78 -14.68 10.38
CA LEU A 473 -4.41 -14.82 9.90
C LEU A 473 -3.42 -14.14 10.84
N ASP A 474 -3.78 -12.97 11.34
CA ASP A 474 -3.00 -12.27 12.37
C ASP A 474 -2.95 -13.07 13.67
N GLY A 475 -4.08 -13.61 14.12
CA GLY A 475 -4.14 -14.51 15.27
C GLY A 475 -3.31 -15.79 15.12
N LEU A 476 -3.20 -16.37 13.92
CA LEU A 476 -2.44 -17.60 13.68
C LEU A 476 -0.95 -17.34 13.41
N ILE A 477 -0.65 -16.29 12.66
CA ILE A 477 0.66 -16.08 12.02
C ILE A 477 1.33 -14.76 12.45
N GLY A 478 0.57 -13.82 13.01
CA GLY A 478 1.03 -12.48 13.40
C GLY A 478 1.16 -11.52 12.22
N ARG A 479 0.41 -11.76 11.14
CA ARG A 479 0.38 -10.92 9.93
C ARG A 479 -1.03 -10.84 9.34
N GLU A 480 -1.40 -9.65 8.89
CA GLU A 480 -2.61 -9.39 8.12
C GLU A 480 -2.43 -9.69 6.63
N VAL A 481 -3.56 -9.88 5.93
CA VAL A 481 -3.61 -10.00 4.47
C VAL A 481 -4.60 -8.99 3.92
N SER A 482 -4.13 -8.21 2.95
CA SER A 482 -4.94 -7.32 2.13
C SER A 482 -4.70 -7.63 0.66
N ILE A 483 -5.75 -7.68 -0.13
CA ILE A 483 -5.63 -7.77 -1.59
C ILE A 483 -5.22 -6.37 -2.09
N PRO A 484 -4.10 -6.22 -2.82
CA PRO A 484 -3.67 -4.93 -3.34
C PRO A 484 -4.59 -4.46 -4.48
N TYR A 485 -4.65 -3.14 -4.69
CA TYR A 485 -5.33 -2.49 -5.81
C TYR A 485 -6.85 -2.72 -5.95
N ILE A 486 -7.57 -3.08 -4.87
CA ILE A 486 -9.02 -3.32 -4.97
C ILE A 486 -9.78 -2.05 -5.34
N ASN A 487 -9.43 -0.92 -4.75
CA ASN A 487 -10.14 0.34 -5.00
C ASN A 487 -9.97 0.73 -6.47
N GLU A 488 -8.74 0.67 -6.94
CA GLU A 488 -8.32 0.90 -8.32
C GLU A 488 -9.05 -0.05 -9.27
N ALA A 489 -9.11 -1.34 -8.95
CA ALA A 489 -9.84 -2.33 -9.74
C ALA A 489 -11.35 -2.00 -9.83
N ILE A 490 -11.99 -1.62 -8.72
CA ILE A 490 -13.40 -1.22 -8.72
C ILE A 490 -13.59 0.03 -9.59
N ILE A 491 -12.72 1.03 -9.45
CA ILE A 491 -12.72 2.26 -10.25
C ILE A 491 -12.71 1.91 -11.74
N PHE A 492 -11.79 1.05 -12.18
CA PHE A 492 -11.72 0.64 -13.59
C PHE A 492 -12.92 -0.16 -14.06
N LEU A 493 -13.43 -1.08 -13.23
CA LEU A 493 -14.61 -1.88 -13.56
C LEU A 493 -15.88 -1.03 -13.72
N THR A 494 -15.94 0.16 -13.12
CA THR A 494 -17.06 1.07 -13.33
C THR A 494 -17.06 1.72 -14.72
N GLY A 495 -15.92 1.74 -15.41
CA GLY A 495 -15.78 2.41 -16.71
C GLY A 495 -15.91 3.94 -16.66
N TYR A 496 -15.99 4.55 -15.46
CA TYR A 496 -16.15 5.99 -15.33
C TYR A 496 -14.95 6.75 -15.91
N ARG A 497 -15.25 7.77 -16.71
CA ARG A 497 -14.25 8.66 -17.31
C ARG A 497 -14.21 9.97 -16.51
N GLY A 498 -13.06 10.29 -15.92
CA GLY A 498 -12.86 11.50 -15.12
C GLY A 498 -12.15 11.27 -13.78
N VAL A 499 -11.76 12.36 -13.12
CA VAL A 499 -10.96 12.32 -11.87
C VAL A 499 -11.83 12.10 -10.64
N ASP A 500 -13.10 12.53 -10.66
CA ASP A 500 -14.02 12.54 -9.52
C ASP A 500 -14.10 11.20 -8.77
N ILE A 501 -14.06 10.09 -9.50
CA ILE A 501 -14.17 8.75 -8.93
C ILE A 501 -13.03 8.41 -7.95
N TRP A 502 -11.85 9.01 -8.12
CA TRP A 502 -10.70 8.82 -7.23
C TRP A 502 -10.87 9.45 -5.86
N PHE A 503 -11.80 10.40 -5.73
CA PHE A 503 -12.14 11.07 -4.49
C PHE A 503 -13.34 10.43 -3.77
N VAL A 504 -13.94 9.39 -4.36
CA VAL A 504 -15.04 8.64 -3.75
C VAL A 504 -14.52 7.84 -2.55
N PRO A 505 -15.13 7.97 -1.35
CA PRO A 505 -14.70 7.22 -0.18
C PRO A 505 -15.15 5.75 -0.28
N PHE A 506 -14.24 4.86 -0.68
CA PHE A 506 -14.52 3.42 -0.76
C PHE A 506 -14.57 2.73 0.63
N PRO A 507 -15.61 1.92 0.93
CA PRO A 507 -15.75 1.23 2.21
C PRO A 507 -14.94 -0.10 2.26
N THR A 508 -13.69 -0.10 1.79
CA THR A 508 -12.84 -1.31 1.66
C THR A 508 -11.86 -1.51 2.82
N ARG A 509 -11.95 -0.69 3.87
CA ARG A 509 -11.03 -0.75 5.01
C ARG A 509 -11.05 -2.13 5.67
N ASN A 510 -9.85 -2.69 5.86
CA ASN A 510 -9.63 -3.91 6.61
C ASN A 510 -9.33 -3.55 8.07
N TYR A 511 -10.05 -4.17 9.00
CA TYR A 511 -9.89 -3.94 10.44
C TYR A 511 -9.25 -5.11 11.20
N GLY A 512 -8.74 -6.11 10.47
CA GLY A 512 -8.26 -7.37 11.03
C GLY A 512 -7.13 -7.24 12.03
N GLY A 513 -6.08 -6.46 11.70
CA GLY A 513 -4.90 -6.29 12.54
C GLY A 513 -5.17 -5.58 13.87
N HIS A 514 -6.36 -5.02 14.09
CA HIS A 514 -6.69 -4.36 15.35
C HIS A 514 -7.01 -5.34 16.48
N ALA A 515 -7.34 -6.60 16.16
CA ALA A 515 -7.58 -7.64 17.16
C ALA A 515 -6.33 -7.91 18.02
N GLU A 516 -5.13 -7.85 17.44
CA GLU A 516 -3.87 -7.97 18.16
C GLU A 516 -3.74 -6.90 19.26
N GLY A 517 -4.06 -5.64 18.98
CA GLY A 517 -3.97 -4.56 19.96
C GLY A 517 -4.78 -4.85 21.23
N PHE A 518 -6.01 -5.35 21.09
CA PHE A 518 -6.83 -5.78 22.24
C PHE A 518 -6.26 -7.01 22.96
N ARG A 519 -5.56 -7.89 22.24
CA ARG A 519 -4.83 -9.01 22.85
C ARG A 519 -3.64 -8.53 23.69
N VAL A 520 -2.89 -7.53 23.22
CA VAL A 520 -1.78 -6.94 24.00
C VAL A 520 -2.30 -6.27 25.28
N VAL A 521 -3.42 -5.55 25.19
CA VAL A 521 -4.10 -4.95 26.37
C VAL A 521 -4.52 -6.02 27.38
N GLU A 522 -4.95 -7.19 26.91
CA GLU A 522 -5.24 -8.33 27.77
C GLU A 522 -4.01 -8.84 28.51
N LEU A 523 -2.93 -9.08 27.76
CA LEU A 523 -1.70 -9.66 28.29
C LEU A 523 -1.03 -8.75 29.32
N THR A 524 -1.15 -7.43 29.16
CA THR A 524 -0.66 -6.44 30.12
C THR A 524 -1.54 -6.29 31.37
N GLY A 525 -2.75 -6.86 31.36
CA GLY A 525 -3.71 -6.76 32.46
C GLY A 525 -4.30 -5.36 32.64
N MET A 526 -4.43 -4.59 31.55
CA MET A 526 -5.10 -3.28 31.56
C MET A 526 -6.58 -3.44 31.21
N ARG A 527 -7.45 -2.70 31.90
CA ARG A 527 -8.88 -2.65 31.56
C ARG A 527 -9.12 -1.99 30.20
N PHE A 528 -9.99 -2.55 29.37
CA PHE A 528 -10.34 -1.99 28.06
C PHE A 528 -10.98 -0.60 28.14
N SER A 529 -11.70 -0.30 29.22
CA SER A 529 -12.23 1.03 29.47
C SER A 529 -11.15 2.11 29.56
N SER A 530 -9.94 1.76 30.02
CA SER A 530 -8.80 2.70 30.09
C SER A 530 -8.34 3.11 28.69
N LEU A 531 -8.32 2.16 27.75
CA LEU A 531 -7.98 2.41 26.35
C LEU A 531 -8.99 3.36 25.71
N LEU A 532 -10.29 3.13 25.93
CA LEU A 532 -11.35 4.01 25.41
C LEU A 532 -11.25 5.44 25.99
N LYS A 533 -11.04 5.58 27.31
CA LYS A 533 -10.84 6.87 27.97
C LYS A 533 -9.65 7.62 27.37
N ALA A 534 -8.52 6.92 27.16
CA ALA A 534 -7.32 7.49 26.57
C ALA A 534 -7.58 7.99 25.13
N GLU A 535 -8.27 7.20 24.30
CA GLU A 535 -8.60 7.60 22.93
C GLU A 535 -9.47 8.86 22.86
N ILE A 536 -10.54 8.91 23.66
CA ILE A 536 -11.43 10.08 23.71
C ILE A 536 -10.67 11.33 24.16
N PHE A 537 -9.74 11.18 25.11
CA PHE A 537 -8.95 12.29 25.63
C PHE A 537 -7.85 12.75 24.65
N MET A 538 -7.18 11.83 23.97
CA MET A 538 -6.09 12.15 23.04
C MET A 538 -6.58 12.85 21.77
N LEU A 539 -7.72 12.43 21.23
CA LEU A 539 -8.22 12.90 19.93
C LEU A 539 -8.35 14.44 19.81
N PRO A 540 -8.95 15.17 20.77
CA PRO A 540 -8.98 16.65 20.70
C PRO A 540 -7.59 17.29 20.86
N ILE A 541 -6.72 16.69 21.69
CA ILE A 541 -5.36 17.18 21.89
C ILE A 541 -4.57 17.07 20.58
N VAL A 542 -4.63 15.93 19.91
CA VAL A 542 -3.98 15.71 18.61
C VAL A 542 -4.43 16.76 17.61
N PHE A 543 -5.73 17.02 17.47
CA PHE A 543 -6.20 18.02 16.51
C PHE A 543 -5.74 19.44 16.86
N ALA A 544 -5.80 19.83 18.13
CA ALA A 544 -5.38 21.16 18.55
C ALA A 544 -3.87 21.39 18.38
N VAL A 545 -3.05 20.44 18.85
CA VAL A 545 -1.59 20.43 18.73
C VAL A 545 -1.20 20.40 17.25
N SER A 546 -1.80 19.50 16.48
CA SER A 546 -1.45 19.33 15.07
C SER A 546 -1.80 20.57 14.24
N LEU A 547 -2.99 21.16 14.44
CA LEU A 547 -3.36 22.42 13.79
C LEU A 547 -2.38 23.55 14.16
N MET A 548 -2.04 23.66 15.45
CA MET A 548 -1.12 24.71 15.94
C MET A 548 0.28 24.57 15.32
N TYR A 549 0.88 23.38 15.39
CA TYR A 549 2.25 23.16 14.92
C TYR A 549 2.37 23.14 13.40
N TRP A 550 1.44 22.51 12.67
CA TRP A 550 1.47 22.56 11.20
C TRP A 550 1.22 23.97 10.67
N SER A 551 0.33 24.75 11.31
CA SER A 551 0.15 26.16 10.96
C SER A 551 1.43 26.97 11.25
N PHE A 552 2.14 26.68 12.33
CA PHE A 552 3.40 27.34 12.65
C PHE A 552 4.51 26.99 11.64
N LEU A 553 4.70 25.70 11.34
CA LEU A 553 5.68 25.22 10.35
C LEU A 553 5.44 25.82 8.97
N TRP A 554 4.19 25.81 8.49
CA TRP A 554 3.85 26.34 7.17
C TRP A 554 4.03 27.86 7.06
N ARG A 555 3.91 28.58 8.18
CA ARG A 555 4.12 30.03 8.22
C ARG A 555 5.61 30.40 8.27
N MET A 556 6.47 29.56 8.85
CA MET A 556 7.92 29.79 8.91
C MET A 556 8.56 29.78 7.52
N GLY A 557 8.12 28.90 6.63
CA GLY A 557 8.64 28.80 5.26
C GLY A 557 7.69 28.05 4.34
N PRO A 558 7.78 28.25 3.01
CA PRO A 558 7.00 27.45 2.08
C PRO A 558 7.41 25.97 2.22
N ILE A 559 6.44 25.07 2.16
CA ILE A 559 6.68 23.63 2.13
C ILE A 559 6.19 23.16 0.75
N PRO A 560 7.08 22.61 -0.10
CA PRO A 560 8.51 22.36 0.10
C PRO A 560 9.42 23.60 -0.07
N SER A 561 10.61 23.58 0.55
CA SER A 561 11.69 24.58 0.39
C SER A 561 13.04 24.03 0.84
N ASP A 562 14.12 24.80 0.69
CA ASP A 562 15.47 24.42 1.17
C ASP A 562 15.54 24.19 2.69
N SER A 563 14.62 24.81 3.45
CA SER A 563 14.46 24.54 4.89
C SER A 563 13.89 23.15 5.18
N TYR A 564 13.28 22.49 4.18
CA TYR A 564 12.66 21.17 4.27
C TYR A 564 13.15 20.24 3.13
N PRO A 565 14.42 19.78 3.16
CA PRO A 565 15.06 19.11 2.03
C PRO A 565 14.38 17.80 1.59
N TYR A 566 13.86 17.00 2.54
CA TYR A 566 13.18 15.77 2.17
C TYR A 566 11.88 16.06 1.41
N ALA A 567 11.07 17.00 1.90
CA ALA A 567 9.85 17.41 1.20
C ALA A 567 10.17 17.92 -0.21
N GLN A 568 11.26 18.68 -0.38
CA GLN A 568 11.72 19.19 -1.67
C GLN A 568 12.05 18.08 -2.68
N VAL A 569 12.59 16.95 -2.24
CA VAL A 569 12.94 15.83 -3.13
C VAL A 569 11.77 14.88 -3.34
N MET A 570 11.07 14.50 -2.26
CA MET A 570 10.11 13.40 -2.31
C MET A 570 8.68 13.82 -2.64
N TRP A 571 8.28 15.06 -2.34
CA TRP A 571 6.92 15.50 -2.68
C TRP A 571 6.68 15.61 -4.18
N PRO A 572 7.62 16.12 -5.02
CA PRO A 572 7.46 16.07 -6.48
C PRO A 572 7.27 14.64 -7.01
N LEU A 573 8.04 13.68 -6.48
CA LEU A 573 7.92 12.26 -6.85
C LEU A 573 6.55 11.69 -6.45
N LYS A 574 6.11 11.95 -5.21
CA LYS A 574 4.79 11.54 -4.72
C LYS A 574 3.67 12.20 -5.52
N ALA A 575 3.82 13.47 -5.88
CA ALA A 575 2.86 14.19 -6.72
C ALA A 575 2.79 13.60 -8.13
N PHE A 576 3.93 13.23 -8.71
CA PHE A 576 3.96 12.53 -9.98
C PHE A 576 3.22 11.19 -9.92
N ASP A 577 3.53 10.35 -8.92
CA ASP A 577 2.87 9.06 -8.73
C ASP A 577 1.36 9.22 -8.55
N GLN A 578 0.91 10.16 -7.72
CA GLN A 578 -0.51 10.40 -7.48
C GLN A 578 -1.24 10.95 -8.73
N ALA A 579 -0.59 11.84 -9.49
CA ALA A 579 -1.14 12.36 -10.74
C ALA A 579 -1.23 11.27 -11.82
N LEU A 580 -0.29 10.32 -11.85
CA LEU A 580 -0.35 9.15 -12.74
C LEU A 580 -1.57 8.26 -12.45
N PHE A 581 -1.90 8.02 -11.18
CA PHE A 581 -3.12 7.28 -10.83
C PHE A 581 -4.38 8.04 -11.20
N TYR A 582 -4.47 9.33 -10.84
CA TYR A 582 -5.65 10.15 -11.12
C TYR A 582 -5.91 10.35 -12.61
N SER A 583 -4.87 10.46 -13.43
CA SER A 583 -4.99 10.54 -14.90
C SER A 583 -5.40 9.20 -15.55
N SER A 584 -5.28 8.07 -14.85
CA SER A 584 -5.51 6.75 -15.47
C SER A 584 -6.95 6.48 -15.89
N THR A 585 -7.93 7.15 -15.28
CA THR A 585 -9.36 7.13 -15.70
C THR A 585 -9.69 8.22 -16.70
N MET A 586 -8.74 9.09 -17.04
CA MET A 586 -8.86 10.12 -18.05
C MET A 586 -8.34 9.58 -19.38
N TYR A 587 -8.94 8.51 -19.88
CA TYR A 587 -8.56 7.95 -21.18
C TYR A 587 -9.27 8.70 -22.31
N SER A 588 -8.65 8.67 -23.49
CA SER A 588 -9.28 9.17 -24.70
C SER A 588 -10.36 8.19 -25.19
N GLN A 589 -11.44 8.72 -25.76
CA GLN A 589 -12.53 7.91 -26.31
C GLN A 589 -12.74 8.29 -27.77
N MET A 590 -13.05 7.30 -28.58
CA MET A 590 -13.40 7.48 -29.99
C MET A 590 -14.77 6.85 -30.21
N TRP A 591 -15.62 7.56 -30.92
CA TRP A 591 -16.91 7.08 -31.38
C TRP A 591 -16.94 7.07 -32.90
N THR A 592 -17.53 6.03 -33.45
CA THR A 592 -17.63 5.77 -34.88
C THR A 592 -19.11 5.66 -35.31
N GLU A 593 -19.34 5.35 -36.59
CA GLU A 593 -20.67 5.23 -37.19
C GLU A 593 -21.69 4.52 -36.30
N GLY A 594 -22.86 5.14 -36.12
CA GLY A 594 -24.00 4.55 -35.40
C GLY A 594 -23.95 4.68 -33.87
N GLU A 595 -22.85 5.17 -33.30
CA GLU A 595 -22.77 5.50 -31.87
C GLU A 595 -23.37 6.89 -31.58
N GLN A 596 -23.88 7.09 -30.37
CA GLN A 596 -24.51 8.36 -29.97
C GLN A 596 -23.58 9.17 -29.06
N VAL A 597 -23.27 10.41 -29.47
CA VAL A 597 -22.48 11.37 -28.69
C VAL A 597 -23.32 12.61 -28.44
N GLU A 598 -23.51 12.97 -27.16
CA GLU A 598 -24.29 14.16 -26.75
C GLU A 598 -25.74 14.23 -27.31
N GLY A 599 -26.31 13.08 -27.67
CA GLY A 599 -27.66 12.99 -28.24
C GLY A 599 -27.70 12.95 -29.77
N GLU A 600 -26.58 13.20 -30.45
CA GLU A 600 -26.43 13.10 -31.90
C GLU A 600 -25.84 11.75 -32.30
N LEU A 601 -26.33 11.18 -33.41
CA LEU A 601 -25.76 9.98 -34.00
C LEU A 601 -24.53 10.38 -34.84
N VAL A 602 -23.44 9.64 -34.68
CA VAL A 602 -22.26 9.80 -35.52
C VAL A 602 -22.58 9.26 -36.91
N GLU A 603 -22.44 10.12 -37.93
CA GLU A 603 -22.71 9.77 -39.34
C GLU A 603 -21.70 8.77 -39.89
N ALA A 604 -22.07 8.08 -40.97
CA ALA A 604 -21.31 6.97 -41.55
C ALA A 604 -19.94 7.35 -42.13
N ASP A 605 -19.65 8.64 -42.28
CA ASP A 605 -18.41 9.21 -42.78
C ASP A 605 -17.68 10.08 -41.74
N GLN A 606 -18.18 10.07 -40.49
CA GLN A 606 -17.70 10.89 -39.40
C GLN A 606 -17.06 10.04 -38.29
N ALA A 607 -16.00 10.57 -37.68
CA ALA A 607 -15.45 10.06 -36.44
C ALA A 607 -15.40 11.17 -35.39
N VAL A 608 -15.75 10.82 -34.15
CA VAL A 608 -15.65 11.70 -33.00
C VAL A 608 -14.54 11.19 -32.10
N TRP A 609 -13.60 12.05 -31.72
CA TRP A 609 -12.57 11.73 -30.76
C TRP A 609 -12.53 12.75 -29.64
N SER A 610 -12.53 12.27 -28.40
CA SER A 610 -12.36 13.12 -27.23
C SER A 610 -10.99 12.88 -26.60
N PRO A 611 -10.08 13.88 -26.62
CA PRO A 611 -8.78 13.78 -25.97
C PRO A 611 -8.91 13.66 -24.45
N SER A 612 -7.80 13.33 -23.83
CA SER A 612 -7.69 13.16 -22.38
C SER A 612 -7.17 14.41 -21.71
N ASN A 613 -8.04 15.16 -21.03
CA ASN A 613 -7.65 16.22 -20.10
C ASN A 613 -6.76 17.33 -20.67
N LEU A 614 -7.35 18.20 -21.48
CA LEU A 614 -6.65 19.39 -21.93
C LEU A 614 -6.36 20.34 -20.77
N GLN A 615 -5.18 20.93 -20.75
CA GLN A 615 -4.82 21.99 -19.81
C GLN A 615 -5.63 23.26 -20.10
N ASP A 616 -6.01 23.96 -19.04
CA ASP A 616 -6.75 25.23 -19.10
C ASP A 616 -5.85 26.40 -19.55
N ARG A 617 -6.45 27.41 -20.17
CA ARG A 617 -5.82 28.68 -20.61
C ARG A 617 -4.69 28.54 -21.63
N GLN A 618 -4.69 27.49 -22.44
CA GLN A 618 -3.68 27.23 -23.46
C GLN A 618 -4.25 27.22 -24.89
N TRP A 619 -3.40 27.57 -25.86
CA TRP A 619 -3.65 27.35 -27.28
C TRP A 619 -3.26 25.92 -27.66
N TRP A 620 -4.12 25.29 -28.46
CA TRP A 620 -3.96 23.91 -28.92
C TRP A 620 -4.04 23.85 -30.44
N TYR A 621 -3.28 22.92 -31.03
CA TYR A 621 -3.30 22.57 -32.44
C TYR A 621 -3.72 21.12 -32.58
N TRP A 622 -4.51 20.80 -33.61
CA TRP A 622 -4.97 19.43 -33.84
C TRP A 622 -5.01 19.07 -35.32
N ARG A 623 -4.84 17.77 -35.61
CA ARG A 623 -4.86 17.22 -36.98
C ARG A 623 -5.34 15.77 -36.96
N VAL A 624 -5.79 15.28 -38.11
CA VAL A 624 -6.35 13.94 -38.27
C VAL A 624 -5.81 13.28 -39.54
N ARG A 625 -5.63 11.96 -39.51
CA ARG A 625 -5.37 11.12 -40.68
C ARG A 625 -6.12 9.79 -40.56
N VAL A 626 -6.21 9.06 -41.66
CA VAL A 626 -6.94 7.79 -41.74
C VAL A 626 -6.07 6.66 -42.28
N THR A 627 -6.43 5.43 -41.95
CA THR A 627 -5.82 4.19 -42.45
C THR A 627 -6.90 3.16 -42.74
N ASP A 628 -6.67 2.30 -43.73
CA ASP A 628 -7.44 1.10 -44.06
C ASP A 628 -7.03 -0.13 -43.22
N ASP A 629 -5.95 -0.02 -42.44
CA ASP A 629 -5.42 -1.11 -41.60
C ASP A 629 -6.21 -1.29 -40.30
N VAL A 630 -7.49 -1.59 -40.40
CA VAL A 630 -8.37 -1.79 -39.23
C VAL A 630 -8.00 -3.07 -38.47
N ASP A 631 -7.51 -4.10 -39.17
CA ASP A 631 -7.19 -5.42 -38.63
C ASP A 631 -5.92 -5.46 -37.74
N ILE A 632 -5.03 -4.47 -37.86
CA ILE A 632 -3.81 -4.39 -37.06
C ILE A 632 -4.14 -3.83 -35.67
N ALA A 633 -3.87 -4.60 -34.63
CA ALA A 633 -4.28 -4.27 -33.26
C ALA A 633 -3.52 -3.09 -32.63
N ASP A 634 -2.24 -2.90 -32.96
CA ASP A 634 -1.45 -1.75 -32.52
C ASP A 634 -1.57 -0.59 -33.51
N PRO A 635 -2.16 0.56 -33.12
CA PRO A 635 -2.24 1.72 -34.00
C PRO A 635 -0.88 2.27 -34.46
N ASN A 636 0.20 2.05 -33.71
CA ASN A 636 1.53 2.53 -34.10
C ASN A 636 2.15 1.71 -35.25
N LYS A 637 1.71 0.46 -35.43
CA LYS A 637 2.16 -0.43 -36.50
C LYS A 637 1.33 -0.31 -37.79
N ARG A 638 0.32 0.57 -37.83
CA ARG A 638 -0.54 0.83 -39.00
C ARG A 638 0.11 1.79 -40.00
N THR A 639 -0.20 1.63 -41.29
CA THR A 639 0.25 2.55 -42.34
C THR A 639 -0.84 3.60 -42.61
N TYR A 640 -0.51 4.88 -42.47
CA TYR A 640 -1.49 5.96 -42.55
C TYR A 640 -1.39 6.78 -43.83
N GLY A 641 -2.52 7.39 -44.21
CA GLY A 641 -2.60 8.38 -45.28
C GLY A 641 -2.12 9.78 -44.88
N ARG A 642 -2.42 10.75 -45.75
CA ARG A 642 -2.02 12.15 -45.56
C ARG A 642 -2.76 12.78 -44.37
N TRP A 643 -2.07 13.70 -43.69
CA TRP A 643 -2.66 14.52 -42.64
C TRP A 643 -3.66 15.54 -43.20
N SER A 644 -4.69 15.86 -42.42
CA SER A 644 -5.58 17.00 -42.62
C SER A 644 -4.84 18.33 -42.50
N GLN A 645 -5.51 19.43 -42.86
CA GLN A 645 -5.03 20.76 -42.47
C GLN A 645 -5.06 20.89 -40.94
N THR A 646 -4.08 21.59 -40.36
CA THR A 646 -4.02 21.81 -38.90
C THR A 646 -5.10 22.79 -38.44
N GLY A 647 -5.91 22.39 -37.47
CA GLY A 647 -6.85 23.25 -36.73
C GLY A 647 -6.20 23.84 -35.48
N TYR A 648 -6.78 24.90 -34.93
CA TYR A 648 -6.33 25.50 -33.66
C TYR A 648 -7.50 26.05 -32.85
N PHE A 649 -7.43 25.98 -31.52
CA PHE A 649 -8.46 26.47 -30.60
C PHE A 649 -7.83 26.90 -29.25
N TYR A 650 -8.60 27.63 -28.42
CA TYR A 650 -8.20 28.03 -27.08
C TYR A 650 -9.02 27.33 -26.02
N SER A 651 -8.38 26.85 -24.96
CA SER A 651 -9.04 26.20 -23.80
C SER A 651 -9.32 27.23 -22.71
N ASN A 652 -10.57 27.32 -22.23
CA ASN A 652 -10.94 28.16 -21.09
C ASN A 652 -12.04 27.50 -20.24
N PHE A 653 -11.63 26.75 -19.22
CA PHE A 653 -12.53 26.00 -18.33
C PHE A 653 -12.77 26.73 -17.01
N GLY A 654 -11.90 27.68 -16.66
CA GLY A 654 -11.99 28.48 -15.43
C GLY A 654 -12.73 29.81 -15.59
N SER A 655 -12.86 30.56 -14.49
CA SER A 655 -13.48 31.89 -14.43
C SER A 655 -12.65 33.02 -15.09
N GLY A 656 -11.61 32.68 -15.86
CA GLY A 656 -10.75 33.66 -16.53
C GLY A 656 -11.37 34.23 -17.79
N ALA A 657 -11.02 35.48 -18.14
CA ALA A 657 -11.38 36.04 -19.43
C ALA A 657 -10.57 35.36 -20.55
N ALA A 658 -11.26 34.86 -21.58
CA ALA A 658 -10.62 34.33 -22.78
C ALA A 658 -9.95 35.48 -23.58
N PRO A 659 -8.89 35.19 -24.36
CA PRO A 659 -8.28 36.17 -25.24
C PRO A 659 -9.31 36.69 -26.26
N THR A 660 -9.39 38.01 -26.42
CA THR A 660 -10.33 38.66 -27.35
C THR A 660 -9.93 38.52 -28.82
N ALA A 661 -8.69 38.10 -29.12
CA ALA A 661 -8.21 37.87 -30.47
C ALA A 661 -7.20 36.71 -30.50
N VAL A 662 -7.18 35.96 -31.59
CA VAL A 662 -6.16 34.93 -31.86
C VAL A 662 -4.81 35.64 -32.11
N PRO A 663 -3.74 35.31 -31.37
CA PRO A 663 -2.42 35.89 -31.64
C PRO A 663 -1.95 35.57 -33.05
N ALA A 664 -1.42 36.56 -33.80
CA ALA A 664 -0.95 36.36 -35.18
C ALA A 664 0.06 35.22 -35.31
N ARG A 665 0.93 35.05 -34.29
CA ARG A 665 1.89 33.94 -34.19
C ARG A 665 1.24 32.55 -34.29
N VAL A 666 0.03 32.36 -33.74
CA VAL A 666 -0.69 31.08 -33.77
C VAL A 666 -1.19 30.78 -35.18
N VAL A 667 -1.70 31.81 -35.87
CA VAL A 667 -2.20 31.70 -37.25
C VAL A 667 -1.05 31.43 -38.23
N ASP A 668 0.04 32.20 -38.12
CA ASP A 668 1.22 32.05 -38.96
C ASP A 668 1.86 30.66 -38.79
N MET A 669 1.95 30.17 -37.55
CA MET A 669 2.52 28.85 -37.25
C MET A 669 1.66 27.69 -37.77
N ALA A 670 0.33 27.81 -37.74
CA ALA A 670 -0.57 26.81 -38.31
C ALA A 670 -0.51 26.78 -39.85
N GLN A 671 -0.27 27.92 -40.50
CA GLN A 671 -0.24 28.05 -41.97
C GLN A 671 1.11 27.71 -42.60
N VAL A 672 2.23 28.12 -41.98
CA VAL A 672 3.58 28.00 -42.57
C VAL A 672 4.07 26.55 -42.68
N ARG A 673 3.58 25.63 -41.84
CA ARG A 673 4.11 24.25 -41.78
C ARG A 673 3.13 23.13 -42.15
N GLY A 674 1.89 23.46 -42.51
CA GLY A 674 0.95 22.48 -43.09
C GLY A 674 1.42 21.89 -44.44
N GLY A 675 2.45 22.48 -45.07
CA GLY A 675 3.01 22.03 -46.35
C GLY A 675 4.32 21.23 -46.29
N GLU A 676 5.13 21.32 -45.23
CA GLU A 676 6.52 20.79 -45.25
C GLU A 676 6.67 19.34 -44.75
N PHE A 677 5.74 18.80 -43.97
CA PHE A 677 5.78 17.41 -43.47
C PHE A 677 4.85 16.45 -44.25
N ALA A 678 4.31 16.89 -45.39
CA ALA A 678 3.34 16.12 -46.18
C ALA A 678 3.96 14.99 -47.06
N SER A 679 5.27 14.77 -47.02
CA SER A 679 5.89 13.72 -47.84
C SER A 679 7.13 13.12 -47.16
N ARG A 680 6.97 11.93 -46.60
CA ARG A 680 8.02 10.91 -46.72
C ARG A 680 7.50 9.47 -46.69
N ASP A 681 6.38 9.19 -46.00
CA ASP A 681 5.91 7.79 -45.83
C ASP A 681 4.39 7.58 -46.08
N SER A 682 3.79 8.22 -47.10
CA SER A 682 2.36 8.01 -47.42
C SER A 682 2.19 6.98 -48.54
N HIS A 683 1.97 5.71 -48.21
CA HIS A 683 1.70 4.64 -49.18
C HIS A 683 0.20 4.43 -49.50
N SER A 684 -0.73 5.12 -48.82
CA SER A 684 -2.17 4.95 -49.04
C SER A 684 -2.81 6.02 -49.95
N VAL A 685 -3.84 5.61 -50.69
CA VAL A 685 -4.49 6.36 -51.80
C VAL A 685 -5.63 7.29 -51.30
N GLN A 686 -5.87 7.37 -50.00
CA GLN A 686 -7.09 8.00 -49.46
C GLN A 686 -7.02 9.55 -49.40
N PRO A 687 -8.17 10.24 -49.61
CA PRO A 687 -8.25 11.69 -49.44
C PRO A 687 -8.02 12.10 -47.98
N PRO A 688 -7.40 13.26 -47.72
CA PRO A 688 -7.20 13.75 -46.36
C PRO A 688 -8.54 14.08 -45.69
N PRO A 689 -8.75 13.72 -44.42
CA PRO A 689 -9.99 14.01 -43.70
C PRO A 689 -10.17 15.52 -43.47
N GLN A 690 -11.42 15.97 -43.42
CA GLN A 690 -11.81 17.34 -43.09
C GLN A 690 -12.06 17.50 -41.59
N LEU A 691 -11.63 18.64 -41.03
CA LEU A 691 -11.87 19.00 -39.62
C LEU A 691 -13.23 19.70 -39.50
N VAL A 692 -14.15 19.15 -38.69
CA VAL A 692 -15.51 19.67 -38.51
C VAL A 692 -15.61 20.54 -37.26
N TRP A 693 -15.14 20.07 -36.11
CA TRP A 693 -15.19 20.81 -34.84
C TRP A 693 -14.03 20.35 -33.93
N PRO A 694 -13.36 21.22 -33.15
CA PRO A 694 -13.61 22.65 -32.92
C PRO A 694 -13.25 23.53 -34.12
N GLU A 695 -13.99 24.63 -34.29
CA GLU A 695 -13.70 25.61 -35.34
C GLU A 695 -12.37 26.33 -35.08
N ARG A 696 -11.78 26.89 -36.14
CA ARG A 696 -10.50 27.60 -36.04
C ARG A 696 -10.64 28.86 -35.19
N GLY A 697 -9.93 28.89 -34.07
CA GLY A 697 -9.92 30.02 -33.12
C GLY A 697 -11.06 30.00 -32.11
N GLU A 698 -11.86 28.93 -32.06
CA GLU A 698 -12.94 28.77 -31.08
C GLU A 698 -12.40 28.67 -29.63
N VAL A 699 -13.21 29.13 -28.67
CA VAL A 699 -12.93 28.96 -27.24
C VAL A 699 -13.71 27.75 -26.73
N VAL A 700 -12.97 26.71 -26.35
CA VAL A 700 -13.50 25.46 -25.82
C VAL A 700 -13.59 25.56 -24.30
N ASN A 701 -14.76 25.22 -23.75
CA ASN A 701 -15.06 25.33 -22.31
C ASN A 701 -15.10 23.97 -21.57
N SER A 702 -14.68 22.88 -22.21
CA SER A 702 -14.56 21.55 -21.59
C SER A 702 -13.13 20.99 -21.68
N ALA A 703 -12.63 20.41 -20.58
CA ALA A 703 -11.33 19.72 -20.56
C ALA A 703 -11.28 18.48 -21.46
N ASN A 704 -12.44 17.91 -21.79
CA ASN A 704 -12.60 16.77 -22.69
C ASN A 704 -13.56 17.14 -23.83
N PRO A 705 -13.14 17.96 -24.80
CA PRO A 705 -13.97 18.28 -25.97
C PRO A 705 -14.18 17.06 -26.87
N ASN A 706 -15.18 17.09 -27.74
CA ASN A 706 -15.47 16.02 -28.70
C ASN A 706 -15.07 16.46 -30.12
N PHE A 707 -13.82 16.24 -30.53
CA PHE A 707 -13.34 16.62 -31.86
C PHE A 707 -14.02 15.78 -32.94
N ARG A 708 -14.46 16.44 -34.01
CA ARG A 708 -15.20 15.82 -35.11
C ARG A 708 -14.42 15.95 -36.40
N ALA A 709 -14.23 14.84 -37.11
CA ALA A 709 -13.62 14.81 -38.43
C ALA A 709 -14.47 13.97 -39.39
N GLN A 710 -14.45 14.32 -40.68
CA GLN A 710 -15.25 13.68 -41.72
C GLN A 710 -14.38 13.32 -42.93
N VAL A 711 -14.70 12.22 -43.62
CA VAL A 711 -14.02 11.79 -44.85
C VAL A 711 -15.01 11.80 -46.01
N ASP A 712 -14.71 12.59 -47.05
CA ASP A 712 -15.52 12.59 -48.27
C ASP A 712 -15.33 11.28 -49.06
N GLY A 713 -16.38 10.47 -49.23
CA GLY A 713 -16.29 9.31 -50.11
C GLY A 713 -17.35 8.21 -50.02
N GLY A 714 -18.25 8.21 -49.02
CA GLY A 714 -19.31 7.18 -48.91
C GLY A 714 -18.79 5.75 -48.72
N VAL A 715 -17.52 5.59 -48.31
CA VAL A 715 -16.92 4.32 -47.93
C VAL A 715 -17.20 4.14 -46.44
N GLY A 716 -18.01 3.14 -46.07
CA GLY A 716 -18.43 2.90 -44.68
C GLY A 716 -17.24 2.77 -43.73
N VAL A 717 -17.34 3.43 -42.57
CA VAL A 717 -16.25 3.62 -41.60
C VAL A 717 -15.78 2.32 -40.94
N ASP A 718 -16.51 1.21 -41.04
CA ASP A 718 -16.03 -0.13 -40.64
C ASP A 718 -14.73 -0.56 -41.38
N SER A 719 -14.38 0.11 -42.47
CA SER A 719 -13.15 -0.12 -43.24
C SER A 719 -12.03 0.89 -42.98
N LEU A 720 -12.24 1.91 -42.13
CA LEU A 720 -11.31 3.02 -41.91
C LEU A 720 -11.07 3.30 -40.42
N ALA A 721 -9.81 3.33 -39.99
CA ALA A 721 -9.43 3.78 -38.66
C ALA A 721 -8.85 5.19 -38.68
N PHE A 722 -9.31 6.03 -37.76
CA PHE A 722 -8.88 7.42 -37.62
C PHE A 722 -7.76 7.54 -36.59
N LEU A 723 -6.76 8.37 -36.87
CA LEU A 723 -5.74 8.81 -35.92
C LEU A 723 -5.82 10.32 -35.75
N PHE A 724 -6.16 10.74 -34.54
CA PHE A 724 -6.17 12.15 -34.15
C PHE A 724 -4.92 12.46 -33.34
N GLU A 725 -4.40 13.67 -33.52
CA GLU A 725 -3.35 14.24 -32.68
C GLU A 725 -3.73 15.64 -32.23
N VAL A 726 -3.41 15.96 -30.97
CA VAL A 726 -3.54 17.31 -30.41
C VAL A 726 -2.28 17.65 -29.62
N ASP A 727 -1.76 18.85 -29.80
CA ASP A 727 -0.55 19.32 -29.13
C ASP A 727 -0.59 20.85 -28.93
N ARG A 728 0.25 21.36 -28.03
CA ARG A 728 0.49 22.80 -27.82
C ARG A 728 1.45 23.36 -28.86
N LEU A 729 2.22 22.51 -29.52
CA LEU A 729 3.11 22.89 -30.60
C LEU A 729 2.51 22.51 -31.96
N PRO A 730 2.64 23.38 -32.99
CA PRO A 730 2.17 23.07 -34.34
C PRO A 730 2.99 21.97 -35.03
N THR A 731 4.12 21.58 -34.44
CA THR A 731 5.02 20.53 -34.90
C THR A 731 4.60 19.13 -34.46
N PHE A 732 3.69 19.00 -33.48
CA PHE A 732 3.24 17.72 -32.93
C PHE A 732 4.39 16.85 -32.39
N ASP A 733 5.39 17.50 -31.79
CA ASP A 733 6.55 16.91 -31.11
C ASP A 733 6.72 17.46 -29.69
N GLY A 734 5.69 18.14 -29.17
CA GLY A 734 5.67 18.72 -27.85
C GLY A 734 5.47 17.69 -26.74
N GLU A 735 5.79 18.09 -25.51
CA GLU A 735 5.62 17.27 -24.30
C GLU A 735 4.14 16.94 -23.99
N PHE A 736 3.20 17.67 -24.60
CA PHE A 736 1.76 17.55 -24.37
C PHE A 736 1.01 16.94 -25.56
N LEU A 737 1.74 16.32 -26.49
CA LEU A 737 1.14 15.58 -27.59
C LEU A 737 0.26 14.45 -27.03
N GLN A 738 -1.00 14.44 -27.45
CA GLN A 738 -1.91 13.33 -27.21
C GLN A 738 -2.39 12.76 -28.54
N ARG A 739 -2.40 11.44 -28.62
CA ARG A 739 -2.87 10.69 -29.78
C ARG A 739 -4.12 9.90 -29.42
N SER A 740 -4.99 9.66 -30.39
CA SER A 740 -6.11 8.74 -30.20
C SER A 740 -5.67 7.29 -29.95
N ALA A 741 -4.41 6.96 -30.26
CA ALA A 741 -3.80 5.67 -29.98
C ALA A 741 -3.30 5.50 -28.53
N ASP A 742 -3.10 6.61 -27.80
CA ASP A 742 -2.52 6.57 -26.47
C ASP A 742 -3.46 5.87 -25.50
N ARG A 743 -2.92 4.95 -24.70
CA ARG A 743 -3.66 4.29 -23.63
C ARG A 743 -3.05 4.59 -22.26
N PRO A 744 -3.86 4.62 -21.20
CA PRO A 744 -3.35 4.81 -19.85
C PRO A 744 -2.33 3.74 -19.47
N LEU A 745 -1.20 4.15 -18.89
CA LEU A 745 -0.12 3.26 -18.49
C LEU A 745 -0.58 2.17 -17.52
N LEU A 746 -1.52 2.48 -16.61
CA LEU A 746 -2.06 1.50 -15.66
C LEU A 746 -2.93 0.42 -16.34
N PHE A 747 -3.61 0.77 -17.44
CA PHE A 747 -4.36 -0.20 -18.25
C PHE A 747 -3.42 -1.16 -18.98
N MET A 748 -2.31 -0.63 -19.53
CA MET A 748 -1.24 -1.45 -20.12
C MET A 748 -0.63 -2.40 -19.07
N ALA A 749 -0.38 -1.90 -17.85
CA ALA A 749 0.23 -2.66 -16.76
C ALA A 749 -0.67 -3.79 -16.20
N LEU A 750 -1.99 -3.58 -16.12
CA LEU A 750 -2.90 -4.52 -15.44
C LEU A 750 -3.74 -5.39 -16.38
N TRP A 751 -4.00 -4.94 -17.60
CA TRP A 751 -4.99 -5.58 -18.48
C TRP A 751 -4.39 -6.10 -19.78
N ARG A 752 -4.00 -5.19 -20.67
CA ARG A 752 -3.48 -5.53 -21.99
C ARG A 752 -2.53 -4.46 -22.50
N ASP A 753 -1.33 -4.87 -22.90
CA ASP A 753 -0.38 -4.02 -23.62
C ASP A 753 -0.32 -4.40 -25.11
N LEU A 754 -0.76 -3.49 -25.98
CA LEU A 754 -0.84 -3.72 -27.42
C LEU A 754 0.51 -3.56 -28.13
N ARG A 755 1.52 -2.96 -27.49
CA ARG A 755 2.86 -2.80 -28.09
C ARG A 755 3.52 -4.14 -28.40
N TYR A 756 3.10 -5.20 -27.70
CA TYR A 756 3.57 -6.56 -27.89
C TYR A 756 2.71 -7.38 -28.87
N THR A 757 1.84 -6.73 -29.66
CA THR A 757 1.15 -7.39 -30.77
C THR A 757 1.89 -7.10 -32.07
N GLY A 758 2.27 -8.14 -32.80
CA GLY A 758 2.83 -8.05 -34.16
C GLY A 758 1.88 -7.35 -35.14
N ASP A 759 2.43 -6.79 -36.23
CA ASP A 759 1.63 -6.16 -37.30
C ASP A 759 0.91 -7.17 -38.19
N GLY A 760 1.37 -8.43 -38.19
CA GLY A 760 0.74 -9.50 -38.92
C GLY A 760 1.05 -9.51 -40.44
N ARG A 761 2.05 -8.74 -40.89
CA ARG A 761 2.38 -8.59 -42.31
C ARG A 761 3.59 -9.44 -42.72
N ASP A 762 3.47 -9.99 -43.92
CA ASP A 762 4.56 -10.60 -44.69
C ASP A 762 5.21 -9.47 -45.50
N ASN A 763 6.28 -8.90 -44.97
CA ASN A 763 6.91 -7.70 -45.55
C ASN A 763 7.96 -8.02 -46.63
N ASP A 764 8.36 -9.28 -46.78
CA ASP A 764 9.38 -9.74 -47.74
C ASP A 764 8.86 -10.72 -48.80
N GLY A 765 7.63 -11.21 -48.66
CA GLY A 765 6.88 -11.99 -49.65
C GLY A 765 7.21 -13.48 -49.64
N ASP A 766 7.74 -14.02 -48.55
CA ASP A 766 8.13 -15.43 -48.41
C ASP A 766 6.95 -16.34 -47.99
N GLY A 767 5.79 -15.75 -47.67
CA GLY A 767 4.57 -16.43 -47.23
C GLY A 767 4.48 -16.65 -45.71
N LEU A 768 5.46 -16.16 -44.95
CA LEU A 768 5.48 -16.11 -43.49
C LEU A 768 5.26 -14.67 -43.02
N VAL A 769 4.85 -14.53 -41.76
CA VAL A 769 4.56 -13.24 -41.15
C VAL A 769 5.63 -13.02 -40.09
N ASP A 770 6.71 -12.40 -40.52
CA ASP A 770 7.90 -11.98 -39.78
C ASP A 770 8.43 -10.65 -40.34
N GLU A 771 9.02 -9.84 -39.47
CA GLU A 771 9.49 -8.48 -39.79
C GLU A 771 11.01 -8.59 -40.12
N GLU A 772 11.50 -7.96 -41.21
CA GLU A 772 12.93 -7.90 -41.64
C GLU A 772 13.16 -6.54 -42.34
N LEU A 773 14.07 -5.65 -41.90
CA LEU A 773 14.38 -4.48 -42.75
C LEU A 773 15.76 -3.79 -42.74
N VAL A 774 16.75 -4.03 -41.85
CA VAL A 774 17.88 -3.05 -41.79
C VAL A 774 19.32 -3.55 -41.99
N ASN A 775 19.75 -4.73 -41.54
CA ASN A 775 21.18 -5.10 -41.65
C ASN A 775 21.50 -6.51 -42.16
N GLY A 776 20.52 -7.41 -42.26
CA GLY A 776 20.74 -8.80 -42.72
C GLY A 776 21.77 -9.57 -41.88
N GLN A 777 21.94 -9.20 -40.62
CA GLN A 777 22.92 -9.80 -39.70
C GLN A 777 22.18 -10.51 -38.56
N ASP A 778 22.59 -11.75 -38.32
CA ASP A 778 22.23 -12.54 -37.14
C ASP A 778 23.01 -11.99 -35.93
N ASP A 779 22.39 -11.03 -35.24
CA ASP A 779 23.00 -10.30 -34.12
C ASP A 779 23.00 -11.10 -32.80
N ASP A 780 22.27 -12.23 -32.72
CA ASP A 780 22.19 -13.07 -31.50
C ASP A 780 22.69 -14.52 -31.66
N GLY A 781 23.12 -14.91 -32.86
CA GLY A 781 23.93 -16.09 -33.16
C GLY A 781 23.16 -17.40 -33.19
N ASP A 782 21.84 -17.36 -33.42
CA ASP A 782 20.99 -18.55 -33.45
C ASP A 782 20.88 -19.19 -34.85
N GLY A 783 21.49 -18.56 -35.86
CA GLY A 783 21.54 -19.04 -37.24
C GLY A 783 20.35 -18.65 -38.09
N ALA A 784 19.42 -17.83 -37.57
CA ALA A 784 18.37 -17.16 -38.32
C ALA A 784 18.66 -15.65 -38.41
N VAL A 785 18.23 -15.02 -39.49
CA VAL A 785 18.16 -13.55 -39.58
C VAL A 785 16.69 -13.24 -39.35
N ASP A 786 16.32 -12.89 -38.12
CA ASP A 786 14.96 -12.55 -37.74
C ASP A 786 14.89 -11.20 -36.99
N GLU A 787 13.79 -10.44 -37.15
CA GLU A 787 13.50 -9.38 -36.20
C GLU A 787 12.96 -10.00 -34.92
N ARG A 788 13.56 -9.62 -33.78
CA ARG A 788 12.90 -9.80 -32.49
C ARG A 788 11.68 -8.88 -32.39
N ASP A 789 10.59 -9.20 -33.08
CA ASP A 789 9.27 -8.92 -32.52
C ASP A 789 9.26 -9.72 -31.22
N PHE A 790 9.30 -9.04 -30.07
CA PHE A 790 9.17 -9.71 -28.78
C PHE A 790 7.84 -10.45 -28.83
N ARG A 791 7.87 -11.74 -29.20
CA ARG A 791 6.72 -12.63 -29.21
C ARG A 791 6.34 -12.84 -27.75
N HIS A 792 5.72 -11.83 -27.15
CA HIS A 792 5.15 -11.94 -25.83
C HIS A 792 4.08 -13.03 -25.96
N PRO A 793 4.23 -14.18 -25.30
CA PRO A 793 3.44 -15.40 -25.60
C PRO A 793 1.93 -15.21 -25.40
N LEU A 794 1.55 -14.14 -24.69
CA LEU A 794 0.16 -13.76 -24.40
C LEU A 794 -0.39 -12.61 -25.27
N LYS A 795 0.31 -12.15 -26.32
CA LYS A 795 -0.10 -11.00 -27.15
C LYS A 795 -0.54 -9.78 -26.31
N GLY A 796 0.18 -9.54 -25.21
CA GLY A 796 -0.10 -8.47 -24.26
C GLY A 796 -1.13 -8.74 -23.16
N HIS A 797 -1.91 -9.83 -23.18
CA HIS A 797 -2.95 -10.09 -22.17
C HIS A 797 -2.37 -10.52 -20.81
N LYS A 798 -2.77 -9.84 -19.73
CA LYS A 798 -2.27 -10.10 -18.36
C LYS A 798 -3.18 -11.00 -17.51
N TRP A 799 -4.48 -11.11 -17.82
CA TRP A 799 -5.40 -11.99 -17.06
C TRP A 799 -4.95 -13.46 -16.95
N PRO A 800 -4.25 -14.08 -17.94
CA PRO A 800 -3.83 -15.48 -17.82
C PRO A 800 -2.82 -15.67 -16.68
N ILE A 801 -1.99 -14.67 -16.44
CA ILE A 801 -0.99 -14.66 -15.36
C ILE A 801 -1.69 -14.66 -13.99
N ILE A 802 -2.80 -13.92 -13.86
CA ILE A 802 -3.61 -13.88 -12.64
C ILE A 802 -4.23 -15.26 -12.36
N LEU A 803 -4.84 -15.89 -13.37
CA LEU A 803 -5.42 -17.23 -13.25
C LEU A 803 -4.35 -18.27 -12.91
N PHE A 804 -3.17 -18.17 -13.54
CA PHE A 804 -2.03 -19.03 -13.25
C PHE A 804 -1.56 -18.85 -11.80
N GLY A 805 -1.41 -17.62 -11.31
CA GLY A 805 -1.05 -17.34 -9.92
C GLY A 805 -2.08 -17.88 -8.92
N GLY A 806 -3.37 -17.77 -9.23
CA GLY A 806 -4.45 -18.32 -8.40
C GLY A 806 -4.45 -19.85 -8.36
N ALA A 807 -4.34 -20.49 -9.52
CA ALA A 807 -4.25 -21.94 -9.62
C ALA A 807 -3.00 -22.47 -8.90
N PHE A 808 -1.85 -21.83 -9.12
CA PHE A 808 -0.60 -22.15 -8.46
C PHE A 808 -0.73 -22.05 -6.93
N GLY A 809 -1.29 -20.95 -6.41
CA GLY A 809 -1.51 -20.76 -4.97
C GLY A 809 -2.40 -21.83 -4.35
N LEU A 810 -3.50 -22.21 -5.02
CA LEU A 810 -4.39 -23.28 -4.57
C LEU A 810 -3.68 -24.64 -4.58
N VAL A 811 -3.04 -25.01 -5.69
CA VAL A 811 -2.33 -26.29 -5.84
C VAL A 811 -1.21 -26.38 -4.81
N PHE A 812 -0.43 -25.32 -4.62
CA PHE A 812 0.64 -25.26 -3.64
C PHE A 812 0.11 -25.48 -2.22
N TYR A 813 -0.98 -24.79 -1.84
CA TYR A 813 -1.61 -24.99 -0.54
C TYR A 813 -2.12 -26.42 -0.33
N PHE A 814 -2.87 -26.98 -1.29
CA PHE A 814 -3.40 -28.34 -1.17
C PHE A 814 -2.29 -29.40 -1.12
N THR A 815 -1.23 -29.21 -1.90
CA THR A 815 -0.05 -30.08 -1.90
C THR A 815 0.66 -30.05 -0.55
N MET A 816 0.95 -28.85 -0.04
CA MET A 816 1.59 -28.67 1.28
C MET A 816 0.71 -29.22 2.42
N SER A 817 -0.60 -28.97 2.34
CA SER A 817 -1.58 -29.51 3.29
C SER A 817 -1.67 -31.04 3.23
N PHE A 818 -1.52 -31.65 2.05
CA PHE A 818 -1.52 -33.11 1.89
C PHE A 818 -0.30 -33.76 2.54
N PHE A 819 0.87 -33.12 2.42
CA PHE A 819 2.10 -33.57 3.10
C PHE A 819 2.11 -33.28 4.61
N GLY A 820 1.15 -32.48 5.10
CA GLY A 820 1.07 -32.09 6.51
C GLY A 820 2.18 -31.15 6.95
N LEU A 821 2.65 -30.30 6.03
CA LEU A 821 3.72 -29.35 6.30
C LEU A 821 3.21 -28.18 7.18
N PRO A 822 4.08 -27.57 8.02
CA PRO A 822 3.68 -26.54 8.97
C PRO A 822 2.98 -25.36 8.30
N ILE A 823 1.91 -24.86 8.94
CA ILE A 823 1.08 -23.79 8.36
C ILE A 823 1.89 -22.52 8.08
N PHE A 824 2.78 -22.15 9.00
CA PHE A 824 3.66 -20.99 8.87
C PHE A 824 4.48 -21.01 7.57
N MET A 825 4.89 -22.18 7.09
CA MET A 825 5.70 -22.29 5.88
C MET A 825 4.94 -21.88 4.61
N ILE A 826 3.66 -22.24 4.53
CA ILE A 826 2.82 -21.88 3.38
C ILE A 826 2.65 -20.35 3.33
N TRP A 827 2.42 -19.74 4.49
CA TRP A 827 2.24 -18.29 4.59
C TRP A 827 3.52 -17.51 4.39
N GLY A 828 4.65 -18.03 4.87
CA GLY A 828 5.96 -17.48 4.57
C GLY A 828 6.21 -17.35 3.07
N TYR A 829 5.88 -18.42 2.32
CA TYR A 829 6.01 -18.43 0.86
C TYR A 829 5.13 -17.35 0.21
N VAL A 830 3.83 -17.30 0.53
CA VAL A 830 2.91 -16.30 -0.03
C VAL A 830 3.41 -14.88 0.21
N GLN A 831 3.92 -14.61 1.42
CA GLN A 831 4.45 -13.30 1.79
C GLN A 831 5.67 -12.89 0.96
N SER A 832 6.57 -13.83 0.67
CA SER A 832 7.78 -13.50 -0.11
C SER A 832 7.51 -13.12 -1.56
N VAL A 833 6.43 -13.63 -2.16
CA VAL A 833 6.04 -13.27 -3.54
C VAL A 833 5.46 -11.85 -3.61
N LEU A 834 4.90 -11.35 -2.50
CA LEU A 834 4.27 -10.02 -2.41
C LEU A 834 5.25 -8.89 -2.06
N GLY A 835 6.49 -9.19 -1.68
CA GLY A 835 7.43 -8.22 -1.11
C GLY A 835 8.83 -8.25 -1.69
N ILE A 836 9.63 -7.23 -1.37
CA ILE A 836 11.01 -7.10 -1.82
C ILE A 836 11.89 -8.15 -1.10
N PRO A 837 12.59 -9.05 -1.82
CA PRO A 837 13.30 -10.19 -1.23
C PRO A 837 14.51 -9.83 -0.33
N HIS A 838 14.92 -8.56 -0.28
CA HIS A 838 16.17 -8.10 0.31
C HIS A 838 16.39 -8.37 1.81
N ASN A 839 15.33 -8.52 2.61
CA ASN A 839 15.43 -8.71 4.05
C ASN A 839 15.51 -10.18 4.50
N LEU A 840 15.30 -11.13 3.59
CA LEU A 840 15.05 -12.53 3.95
C LEU A 840 16.33 -13.36 4.15
N LEU A 841 17.42 -13.03 3.43
CA LEU A 841 18.71 -13.71 3.62
C LEU A 841 19.26 -13.54 5.06
N PRO A 842 19.37 -12.32 5.62
CA PRO A 842 19.80 -12.17 7.01
C PRO A 842 18.81 -12.77 8.02
N MET A 843 17.51 -12.69 7.71
CA MET A 843 16.48 -13.24 8.58
C MET A 843 16.58 -14.76 8.72
N ILE A 844 16.88 -15.50 7.63
CA ILE A 844 17.10 -16.95 7.71
C ILE A 844 18.34 -17.28 8.53
N PHE A 845 19.41 -16.49 8.45
CA PHE A 845 20.59 -16.67 9.33
C PHE A 845 20.21 -16.55 10.81
N GLY A 846 19.39 -15.55 11.17
CA GLY A 846 18.84 -15.42 12.52
C GLY A 846 18.00 -16.63 12.96
N ALA A 847 17.11 -17.09 12.09
CA ALA A 847 16.24 -18.25 12.38
C ALA A 847 17.04 -19.56 12.54
N LEU A 848 18.08 -19.77 11.72
CA LEU A 848 18.99 -20.90 11.84
C LEU A 848 19.78 -20.84 13.15
N LEU A 849 20.29 -19.66 13.53
CA LEU A 849 21.01 -19.46 14.77
C LEU A 849 20.11 -19.76 15.99
N ALA A 850 18.86 -19.29 15.98
CA ALA A 850 17.87 -19.61 17.01
C ALA A 850 17.65 -21.11 17.12
N ARG A 851 17.40 -21.79 16.00
CA ARG A 851 17.04 -23.22 15.97
C ARG A 851 18.19 -24.15 16.36
N PHE A 852 19.39 -23.91 15.84
CA PHE A 852 20.50 -24.85 16.00
C PHE A 852 21.35 -24.60 17.25
N TYR A 853 21.50 -23.34 17.67
CA TYR A 853 22.32 -22.99 18.83
C TYR A 853 21.45 -22.71 20.06
N PHE A 854 20.58 -21.69 20.00
CA PHE A 854 19.92 -21.17 21.19
C PHE A 854 18.83 -22.10 21.76
N TRP A 855 18.03 -22.74 20.90
CA TRP A 855 17.01 -23.70 21.34
C TRP A 855 17.61 -24.91 22.08
N ARG A 856 18.83 -25.33 21.70
CA ARG A 856 19.54 -26.43 22.38
C ARG A 856 20.11 -25.99 23.73
N LYS A 857 20.50 -24.72 23.86
CA LYS A 857 21.17 -24.19 25.06
C LYS A 857 20.20 -23.74 26.16
N TYR A 858 19.14 -23.02 25.79
CA TYR A 858 18.21 -22.39 26.75
C TYR A 858 16.81 -23.03 26.76
N GLY A 859 16.53 -23.97 25.85
CA GLY A 859 15.18 -24.49 25.65
C GLY A 859 14.33 -23.56 24.76
N ARG A 860 13.34 -24.15 24.06
CA ARG A 860 12.59 -23.44 23.01
C ARG A 860 11.72 -22.31 23.54
N GLN A 861 10.91 -22.58 24.57
CA GLN A 861 9.94 -21.63 25.12
C GLN A 861 10.64 -20.45 25.82
N GLN A 862 11.64 -20.72 26.67
CA GLN A 862 12.40 -19.69 27.36
C GLN A 862 13.20 -18.81 26.38
N TRP A 863 13.85 -19.40 25.38
CA TRP A 863 14.59 -18.62 24.38
C TRP A 863 13.69 -17.66 23.61
N ARG A 864 12.47 -18.06 23.22
CA ARG A 864 11.55 -17.17 22.49
C ARG A 864 11.19 -15.94 23.32
N GLN A 865 10.93 -16.10 24.61
CA GLN A 865 10.69 -14.97 25.52
C GLN A 865 11.94 -14.06 25.60
N TYR A 866 13.14 -14.66 25.73
CA TYR A 866 14.40 -13.90 25.77
C TYR A 866 14.64 -13.15 24.45
N ALA A 867 14.45 -13.79 23.30
CA ALA A 867 14.65 -13.21 21.98
C ALA A 867 13.72 -12.01 21.72
N MET A 868 12.47 -12.06 22.20
CA MET A 868 11.52 -10.94 22.10
C MET A 868 12.03 -9.73 22.90
N VAL A 869 12.37 -9.94 24.18
CA VAL A 869 12.85 -8.86 25.06
C VAL A 869 14.20 -8.29 24.57
N LEU A 870 15.11 -9.16 24.11
CA LEU A 870 16.40 -8.79 23.54
C LEU A 870 16.24 -7.93 22.27
N THR A 871 15.32 -8.30 21.39
CA THR A 871 15.06 -7.55 20.14
C THR A 871 14.44 -6.19 20.41
N VAL A 872 13.56 -6.09 21.40
CA VAL A 872 13.02 -4.80 21.85
C VAL A 872 14.15 -3.92 22.39
N GLY A 873 14.98 -4.45 23.29
CA GLY A 873 16.15 -3.74 23.81
C GLY A 873 17.06 -3.25 22.66
N PHE A 874 17.37 -4.13 21.70
CA PHE A 874 18.12 -3.77 20.49
C PHE A 874 17.49 -2.61 19.72
N GLY A 875 16.17 -2.64 19.52
CA GLY A 875 15.42 -1.53 18.94
C GLY A 875 15.64 -0.24 19.71
N VAL A 876 15.50 -0.24 21.04
CA VAL A 876 15.72 0.94 21.90
C VAL A 876 17.15 1.46 21.79
N GLY A 877 18.17 0.60 21.79
CA GLY A 877 19.56 1.01 21.63
C GLY A 877 19.83 1.69 20.28
N MET A 878 19.36 1.08 19.19
CA MET A 878 19.43 1.66 17.85
C MET A 878 18.75 3.04 17.79
N SER A 879 17.60 3.16 18.45
CA SER A 879 16.76 4.35 18.51
C SER A 879 17.45 5.52 19.20
N LEU A 880 18.08 5.25 20.35
CA LEU A 880 18.83 6.25 21.12
C LEU A 880 19.95 6.88 20.30
N ILE A 881 20.74 6.05 19.61
CA ILE A 881 21.79 6.54 18.72
C ILE A 881 21.21 7.28 17.52
N GLY A 882 20.16 6.74 16.89
CA GLY A 882 19.50 7.37 15.74
C GLY A 882 19.01 8.79 16.05
N MET A 883 18.33 8.98 17.18
CA MET A 883 17.91 10.32 17.62
C MET A 883 19.09 11.23 17.97
N PHE A 884 20.12 10.71 18.65
CA PHE A 884 21.29 11.52 18.98
C PHE A 884 21.97 12.03 17.69
N CYS A 885 22.13 11.16 16.70
CA CYS A 885 22.66 11.51 15.39
C CYS A 885 21.74 12.48 14.64
N ALA A 886 20.42 12.31 14.69
CA ALA A 886 19.46 13.24 14.11
C ALA A 886 19.53 14.62 14.79
N ALA A 887 19.55 14.68 16.12
CA ALA A 887 19.68 15.91 16.89
C ALA A 887 21.01 16.62 16.59
N PHE A 888 22.11 15.88 16.53
CA PHE A 888 23.42 16.42 16.19
C PHE A 888 23.46 16.97 14.74
N ALA A 889 22.91 16.21 13.78
CA ALA A 889 22.77 16.66 12.39
C ALA A 889 21.93 17.94 12.28
N MET A 890 20.84 18.03 13.04
CA MET A 890 19.99 19.21 13.09
C MET A 890 20.72 20.42 13.67
N ILE A 891 21.37 20.28 14.82
CA ILE A 891 22.13 21.38 15.45
C ILE A 891 23.22 21.86 14.48
N SER A 892 23.96 20.95 13.84
CA SER A 892 24.98 21.33 12.87
C SER A 892 24.40 22.08 11.68
N LYS A 893 23.29 21.61 11.10
CA LYS A 893 22.64 22.26 9.97
C LYS A 893 22.10 23.63 10.34
N ALA A 894 21.43 23.75 11.49
CA ALA A 894 20.89 25.02 12.00
C ALA A 894 21.98 26.05 12.29
N VAL A 895 23.14 25.62 12.81
CA VAL A 895 24.30 26.50 13.02
C VAL A 895 24.91 26.92 11.68
N SER A 896 25.01 26.01 10.70
CA SER A 896 25.55 26.34 9.37
C SER A 896 24.64 27.25 8.53
N SER A 897 23.32 27.18 8.72
CA SER A 897 22.37 28.07 8.02
C SER A 897 22.36 29.50 8.55
N LEU A 898 22.95 29.76 9.73
CA LEU A 898 23.12 31.12 10.27
C LEU A 898 24.33 31.85 9.68
N GLN A 899 25.12 31.21 8.82
CA GLN A 899 26.33 31.80 8.22
C GLN A 899 26.13 32.49 6.86
N TYR A 900 24.90 32.75 6.42
CA TYR A 900 24.62 33.57 5.24
C TYR A 900 23.51 34.59 5.47
#